data_AF-T1C8F6-F1
#
_entry.id   AF-T1C8F6-F1
#
_cell.length_a   1.000
_cell.length_b   1.000
_cell.length_c   1.000
_cell.angle_alpha   90.00
_cell.angle_beta   90.00
_cell.angle_gamma   90.00
#
_symmetry.space_group_name_H-M   'P 1'
#
loop_
_entity.id
_entity.type
_entity.pdbx_description
1 polymer ?
#
loop_
_entity_poly.entity_id
_entity_poly.type
_entity_poly.pdbx_seq_one_letter_code
_entity_poly.pdbx_strand_id
1 'polypeptide(L)'
;MLLILVIAITIAAVFLYAYLQLTSLLHVLPAPTKAVVLIPHIAASITSSNLLYYDSGISLVPYFMLSYSTNNVSTLYVNATLYSRPTPSGIYVLSSPNECVSCSNYSSIVRNISGYLRDYGIIGGSSNISTINLGNVGTIPNDSVLIILSGLLPEQLLSPVNSSSTANNSQLSNLLDKGTSIIYVGRAFSEVVGSGSIVLPNINLPSYLASFSTSYNASLAKLYRSEPMKNFFFYNNTFDFSSGNTFGALTYVNFANGSIVAFSNYPDSVSAKSLSNGIAKAIAESFWIPHYATGYEAINVSNATSASGPIGIALANTNISTTSGVTGRLNSSFARIILYQNNSFVAGNHTTYTYLSYLPTYQLNGSMSIPTTVIPGQTIHTAMTIYTHTAKQVYLEPHITVYNLTGVEVQTLPVPFVTATGNFTFIQPINVSFPPGGYVVSLQSAAGTDYASSYVVVPPINITAPIANFSGNSFVLNIKSAGFPVSGVYYNISLDNKYAQHGMINNGAITYTLPKGTPEIYGKLNFSISMLSSNFTYSLVNKPISITISGRDIDLVIVLVVVILLVTVVRTPARDEFYIDIPAMPKQNVVNITLKAREVVSTFDKLNSYYRWRYMPLSKDEIKTAVANNLRNNGIPISLTYSNVEVILDQLMNAGYVVSLDELYAPKEWLDKSGHDMQYLATFKKLRMWLVTHAFL
;
A
#
# COMPACT_ATOMS: atom_id res chain seq x y z
N MET A 1 21.91 14.09 60.55
CA MET A 1 22.79 14.82 59.60
C MET A 1 23.81 13.90 58.93
N LEU A 2 24.55 13.07 59.66
CA LEU A 2 25.55 12.14 59.09
C LEU A 2 24.95 11.14 58.07
N LEU A 3 23.76 10.59 58.33
CA LEU A 3 23.06 9.66 57.42
C LEU A 3 22.71 10.30 56.06
N ILE A 4 22.27 11.57 56.07
CA ILE A 4 21.90 12.32 54.86
C ILE A 4 23.14 12.57 54.00
N LEU A 5 24.29 12.85 54.64
CA LEU A 5 25.57 13.01 53.95
C LEU A 5 26.01 11.71 53.26
N VAL A 6 25.87 10.56 53.93
CA VAL A 6 26.23 9.25 53.36
C VAL A 6 25.36 8.90 52.16
N ILE A 7 24.04 9.18 52.23
CA ILE A 7 23.11 8.95 51.11
C ILE A 7 23.43 9.86 49.93
N ALA A 8 23.74 11.14 50.17
CA ALA A 8 24.13 12.07 49.11
C ALA A 8 25.43 11.64 48.39
N ILE A 9 26.41 11.15 49.16
CA ILE A 9 27.69 10.67 48.61
C ILE A 9 27.48 9.39 47.79
N THR A 10 26.62 8.47 48.22
CA THR A 10 26.34 7.24 47.47
C THR A 10 25.59 7.52 46.16
N ILE A 11 24.61 8.44 46.16
CA ILE A 11 23.92 8.85 44.94
C ILE A 11 24.90 9.52 43.95
N ALA A 12 25.79 10.39 44.44
CA ALA A 12 26.81 11.01 43.61
C ALA A 12 27.79 9.98 43.02
N ALA A 13 28.20 8.97 43.80
CA ALA A 13 29.07 7.90 43.34
C ALA A 13 28.43 7.02 42.26
N VAL A 14 27.12 6.72 42.38
CA VAL A 14 26.37 5.95 41.37
C VAL A 14 26.24 6.74 40.07
N PHE A 15 25.95 8.05 40.15
CA PHE A 15 25.91 8.91 38.96
C PHE A 15 27.25 9.02 38.25
N LEU A 16 28.34 9.16 39.02
CA LEU A 16 29.69 9.21 38.47
C LEU A 16 30.09 7.89 37.78
N TYR A 17 29.73 6.75 38.38
CA TYR A 17 29.97 5.43 37.80
C TYR A 17 29.21 5.22 36.49
N ALA A 18 27.92 5.60 36.43
CA ALA A 18 27.12 5.52 35.22
C ALA A 18 27.67 6.40 34.09
N TYR A 19 28.14 7.60 34.41
CA TYR A 19 28.76 8.52 33.45
C TYR A 19 30.06 7.97 32.84
N LEU A 20 30.91 7.34 33.68
CA LEU A 20 32.15 6.71 33.22
C LEU A 20 31.90 5.50 32.31
N GLN A 21 30.86 4.70 32.56
CA GLN A 21 30.48 3.59 31.67
C GLN A 21 29.88 4.06 30.34
N LEU A 22 29.16 5.19 30.32
CA LEU A 22 28.58 5.73 29.09
C LEU A 22 29.65 6.29 28.15
N THR A 23 30.69 6.93 28.72
CA THR A 23 31.77 7.56 27.95
C THR A 23 32.75 6.56 27.36
N SER A 24 32.97 5.41 28.01
CA SER A 24 33.80 4.32 27.48
C SER A 24 33.15 3.62 26.27
N LEU A 25 31.82 3.55 26.23
CA LEU A 25 31.05 2.99 25.09
C LEU A 25 31.12 3.85 23.82
N LEU A 26 31.34 5.17 23.95
CA LEU A 26 31.38 6.10 22.82
C LEU A 26 32.72 6.11 22.06
N HIS A 27 33.80 5.56 22.63
CA HIS A 27 35.15 5.59 22.02
C HIS A 27 35.46 4.41 21.07
N VAL A 28 34.50 3.51 20.82
CA VAL A 28 34.69 2.30 19.98
C VAL A 28 33.87 2.33 18.69
N LEU A 29 33.51 3.50 18.17
CA LEU A 29 32.90 3.58 16.83
C LEU A 29 34.03 3.59 15.79
N PRO A 30 34.26 2.50 15.04
CA PRO A 30 35.24 2.49 13.96
C PRO A 30 34.85 3.57 12.93
N ALA A 31 35.86 4.28 12.43
CA ALA A 31 35.66 5.27 11.38
C ALA A 31 34.92 4.62 10.19
N PRO A 32 33.86 5.25 9.63
CA PRO A 32 33.12 4.67 8.52
C PRO A 32 34.05 4.49 7.34
N THR A 33 34.38 3.25 7.01
CA THR A 33 35.03 2.88 5.77
C THR A 33 34.20 3.44 4.62
N LYS A 34 34.79 4.30 3.78
CA LYS A 34 34.15 4.84 2.57
C LYS A 34 33.57 3.66 1.77
N ALA A 35 32.24 3.58 1.71
CA ALA A 35 31.57 2.55 0.94
C ALA A 35 32.02 2.64 -0.52
N VAL A 36 32.59 1.56 -1.05
CA VAL A 36 32.87 1.45 -2.48
C VAL A 36 31.53 1.52 -3.21
N VAL A 37 31.34 2.54 -4.04
CA VAL A 37 30.13 2.69 -4.85
C VAL A 37 30.18 1.64 -5.94
N LEU A 38 29.45 0.55 -5.75
CA LEU A 38 29.31 -0.51 -6.73
C LEU A 38 28.34 -0.06 -7.83
N ILE A 39 28.81 -0.08 -9.09
CA ILE A 39 27.97 0.29 -10.24
C ILE A 39 27.07 -0.90 -10.60
N PRO A 40 25.75 -0.71 -10.67
CA PRO A 40 24.82 -1.77 -11.03
C PRO A 40 24.88 -2.09 -12.53
N HIS A 41 24.86 -3.38 -12.86
CA HIS A 41 24.84 -3.86 -14.24
C HIS A 41 23.68 -4.83 -14.45
N ILE A 42 22.93 -4.66 -15.53
CA ILE A 42 21.80 -5.52 -15.92
C ILE A 42 22.00 -5.86 -17.40
N ALA A 43 21.98 -7.16 -17.70
CA ALA A 43 21.91 -7.68 -19.06
C ALA A 43 20.78 -8.71 -19.13
N ALA A 44 20.04 -8.73 -20.23
CA ALA A 44 18.98 -9.70 -20.44
C ALA A 44 18.76 -9.97 -21.94
N SER A 45 18.18 -11.12 -22.23
CA SER A 45 17.71 -11.50 -23.56
C SER A 45 16.40 -12.28 -23.46
N ILE A 46 15.57 -12.20 -24.49
CA ILE A 46 14.34 -13.01 -24.60
C ILE A 46 14.75 -14.37 -25.18
N THR A 47 14.43 -15.44 -24.47
CA THR A 47 14.74 -16.81 -24.88
C THR A 47 13.58 -17.47 -25.61
N SER A 48 12.34 -17.19 -25.19
CA SER A 48 11.13 -17.67 -25.87
C SER A 48 9.93 -16.77 -25.61
N SER A 49 8.91 -16.90 -26.45
CA SER A 49 7.60 -16.27 -26.27
C SER A 49 6.51 -17.31 -26.47
N ASN A 50 5.46 -17.27 -25.66
CA ASN A 50 4.32 -18.17 -25.79
C ASN A 50 3.00 -17.44 -25.49
N LEU A 51 1.88 -18.06 -25.85
CA LEU A 51 0.52 -17.64 -25.53
C LEU A 51 -0.06 -18.60 -24.49
N LEU A 52 -0.35 -18.07 -23.31
CA LEU A 52 -0.91 -18.85 -22.22
C LEU A 52 -2.42 -18.68 -22.19
N TYR A 53 -3.15 -19.78 -22.09
CA TYR A 53 -4.56 -19.77 -21.75
C TYR A 53 -4.74 -19.30 -20.30
N TYR A 54 -5.82 -18.56 -20.08
CA TYR A 54 -6.15 -17.92 -18.81
C TYR A 54 -7.65 -18.01 -18.56
N ASP A 55 -8.03 -18.06 -17.29
CA ASP A 55 -9.42 -18.12 -16.83
C ASP A 55 -10.21 -19.25 -17.51
N SER A 56 -9.75 -20.49 -17.34
CA SER A 56 -10.36 -21.69 -17.95
C SER A 56 -10.38 -21.62 -19.49
N GLY A 57 -9.38 -20.96 -20.09
CA GLY A 57 -9.24 -20.87 -21.54
C GLY A 57 -10.16 -19.87 -22.22
N ILE A 58 -10.83 -18.99 -21.46
CA ILE A 58 -11.66 -17.90 -22.01
C ILE A 58 -10.78 -16.78 -22.58
N SER A 59 -9.61 -16.58 -21.96
CA SER A 59 -8.67 -15.52 -22.32
C SER A 59 -7.28 -16.06 -22.63
N LEU A 60 -6.49 -15.21 -23.27
CA LEU A 60 -5.11 -15.40 -23.65
C LEU A 60 -4.24 -14.37 -22.95
N VAL A 61 -3.09 -14.82 -22.49
CA VAL A 61 -2.06 -14.01 -21.83
C VAL A 61 -0.74 -14.23 -22.56
N PRO A 62 -0.20 -13.19 -23.20
CA PRO A 62 1.16 -13.23 -23.74
C PRO A 62 2.17 -13.54 -22.64
N TYR A 63 3.17 -14.35 -22.95
CA TYR A 63 4.22 -14.75 -22.04
C TYR A 63 5.60 -14.66 -22.70
N PHE A 64 6.58 -14.19 -21.95
CA PHE A 64 7.98 -14.13 -22.39
C PHE A 64 8.87 -14.79 -21.36
N MET A 65 9.76 -15.68 -21.82
CA MET A 65 10.87 -16.17 -21.02
C MET A 65 12.09 -15.30 -21.31
N LEU A 66 12.72 -14.80 -20.26
CA LEU A 66 13.93 -14.02 -20.30
C LEU A 66 15.08 -14.82 -19.68
N SER A 67 16.28 -14.64 -20.19
CA SER A 67 17.52 -14.96 -19.47
C SER A 67 18.15 -13.65 -19.02
N TYR A 68 18.40 -13.49 -17.71
CA TYR A 68 19.01 -12.28 -17.16
C TYR A 68 20.35 -12.57 -16.48
N SER A 69 21.17 -11.52 -16.38
CA SER A 69 22.40 -11.47 -15.59
C SER A 69 22.52 -10.08 -14.96
N THR A 70 22.67 -10.02 -13.64
CA THR A 70 22.75 -8.78 -12.86
C THR A 70 23.95 -8.79 -11.93
N ASN A 71 24.63 -7.66 -11.77
CA ASN A 71 25.67 -7.44 -10.75
C ASN A 71 25.32 -6.21 -9.91
N ASN A 72 25.51 -6.28 -8.59
CA ASN A 72 25.19 -5.18 -7.66
C ASN A 72 23.72 -4.74 -7.68
N VAL A 73 22.80 -5.69 -7.88
CA VAL A 73 21.34 -5.48 -7.90
C VAL A 73 20.70 -6.38 -6.85
N SER A 74 19.89 -5.82 -5.95
CA SER A 74 19.15 -6.58 -4.93
C SER A 74 17.75 -6.99 -5.38
N THR A 75 17.11 -6.15 -6.19
CA THR A 75 15.79 -6.40 -6.75
C THR A 75 15.79 -6.01 -8.21
N LEU A 76 15.32 -6.93 -9.07
CA LEU A 76 15.15 -6.70 -10.49
C LEU A 76 13.66 -6.54 -10.78
N TYR A 77 13.27 -5.35 -11.23
CA TYR A 77 11.93 -5.06 -11.71
C TYR A 77 11.89 -5.24 -13.21
N VAL A 78 10.87 -5.94 -13.69
CA VAL A 78 10.65 -6.13 -15.11
C VAL A 78 9.24 -5.68 -15.47
N ASN A 79 9.15 -4.75 -16.42
CA ASN A 79 7.90 -4.29 -16.98
C ASN A 79 7.84 -4.70 -18.46
N ALA A 80 6.85 -5.51 -18.82
CA ALA A 80 6.63 -5.95 -20.19
C ALA A 80 5.32 -5.36 -20.73
N THR A 81 5.37 -4.83 -21.94
CA THR A 81 4.21 -4.28 -22.64
C THR A 81 4.17 -4.83 -24.06
N LEU A 82 3.00 -5.28 -24.51
CA LEU A 82 2.76 -5.73 -25.87
C LEU A 82 2.01 -4.65 -26.64
N TYR A 83 2.73 -3.86 -27.42
CA TYR A 83 2.18 -2.76 -28.19
C TYR A 83 1.52 -3.23 -29.48
N SER A 84 0.44 -2.57 -29.88
CA SER A 84 -0.22 -2.80 -31.18
C SER A 84 0.59 -2.30 -32.38
N ARG A 85 1.67 -1.54 -32.12
CA ARG A 85 2.52 -0.86 -33.09
C ARG A 85 3.98 -0.94 -32.63
N PRO A 86 4.96 -0.82 -33.55
CA PRO A 86 6.36 -0.82 -33.19
C PRO A 86 6.71 0.33 -32.24
N THR A 87 7.66 0.06 -31.35
CA THR A 87 8.30 1.12 -30.55
C THR A 87 9.13 2.04 -31.46
N PRO A 88 9.29 3.32 -31.10
CA PRO A 88 9.97 4.27 -31.98
C PRO A 88 11.37 3.82 -32.43
N SER A 89 11.62 3.86 -33.74
CA SER A 89 12.88 3.46 -34.39
C SER A 89 13.96 4.54 -34.32
N GLY A 90 13.54 5.80 -34.25
CA GLY A 90 14.43 6.97 -34.20
C GLY A 90 13.80 8.14 -33.45
N ILE A 91 14.64 9.02 -32.92
CA ILE A 91 14.22 10.21 -32.17
C ILE A 91 14.82 11.44 -32.87
N TYR A 92 13.92 12.32 -33.30
CA TYR A 92 14.22 13.53 -34.05
C TYR A 92 13.77 14.76 -33.26
N VAL A 93 14.54 15.84 -33.32
CA VAL A 93 14.12 17.15 -32.78
C VAL A 93 14.05 18.13 -33.94
N LEU A 94 12.91 18.83 -34.04
CA LEU A 94 12.71 19.87 -35.03
C LEU A 94 13.53 21.11 -34.64
N SER A 95 14.49 21.48 -35.49
CA SER A 95 15.22 22.73 -35.41
C SER A 95 14.46 23.81 -36.16
N SER A 96 13.85 24.72 -35.40
CA SER A 96 13.14 25.88 -35.93
C SER A 96 13.57 27.17 -35.20
N PRO A 97 14.87 27.53 -35.25
CA PRO A 97 15.41 28.64 -34.44
C PRO A 97 14.74 29.99 -34.75
N ASN A 98 14.22 30.17 -35.96
CA ASN A 98 13.52 31.39 -36.39
C ASN A 98 12.00 31.36 -36.10
N GLU A 99 11.47 30.21 -35.68
CA GLU A 99 10.04 29.95 -35.45
C GLU A 99 9.88 29.40 -34.04
N CYS A 100 10.39 30.16 -33.08
CA CYS A 100 10.46 29.79 -31.69
C CYS A 100 9.94 30.96 -30.84
N VAL A 101 8.92 30.71 -30.03
CA VAL A 101 8.38 31.68 -29.09
C VAL A 101 8.88 31.29 -27.69
N SER A 102 9.69 32.16 -27.08
CA SER A 102 10.30 31.98 -25.76
C SER A 102 11.00 30.63 -25.51
N CYS A 103 11.66 30.01 -26.49
CA CYS A 103 12.36 28.76 -26.20
C CYS A 103 13.58 29.04 -25.32
N SER A 104 13.74 28.25 -24.26
CA SER A 104 15.00 28.18 -23.52
C SER A 104 16.13 27.65 -24.42
N ASN A 105 17.37 27.62 -23.92
CA ASN A 105 18.54 27.23 -24.71
C ASN A 105 18.34 25.84 -25.38
N TYR A 106 17.96 25.83 -26.66
CA TYR A 106 17.64 24.66 -27.46
C TYR A 106 18.75 23.61 -27.40
N SER A 107 20.01 24.03 -27.54
CA SER A 107 21.16 23.14 -27.47
C SER A 107 21.31 22.45 -26.11
N SER A 108 20.95 23.14 -25.02
CA SER A 108 20.96 22.59 -23.67
C SER A 108 19.83 21.58 -23.48
N ILE A 109 18.62 21.86 -23.98
CA ILE A 109 17.49 20.93 -23.93
C ILE A 109 17.82 19.65 -24.69
N VAL A 110 18.26 19.75 -25.95
CA VAL A 110 18.60 18.56 -26.76
C VAL A 110 19.70 17.72 -26.11
N ARG A 111 20.74 18.35 -25.56
CA ARG A 111 21.81 17.67 -24.83
C ARG A 111 21.29 16.94 -23.59
N ASN A 112 20.41 17.59 -22.82
CA ASN A 112 19.82 17.00 -21.62
C ASN A 112 18.86 15.85 -21.96
N ILE A 113 18.03 15.99 -23.01
CA ILE A 113 17.15 14.91 -23.48
C ILE A 113 18.02 13.70 -23.87
N SER A 114 19.11 13.92 -24.63
CA SER A 114 20.04 12.84 -25.00
C SER A 114 20.65 12.17 -23.77
N GLY A 115 21.12 12.96 -22.79
CA GLY A 115 21.62 12.46 -21.51
C GLY A 115 20.60 11.58 -20.79
N TYR A 116 19.36 12.04 -20.63
CA TYR A 116 18.31 11.29 -19.96
C TYR A 116 17.84 10.06 -20.74
N LEU A 117 17.74 10.12 -22.07
CA LEU A 117 17.42 8.96 -22.90
C LEU A 117 18.50 7.86 -22.79
N ARG A 118 19.77 8.26 -22.63
CA ARG A 118 20.87 7.32 -22.35
C ARG A 118 20.77 6.75 -20.95
N ASP A 119 20.44 7.57 -19.95
CA ASP A 119 20.22 7.09 -18.57
C ASP A 119 19.04 6.11 -18.53
N TYR A 120 17.98 6.39 -19.28
CA TYR A 120 16.88 5.46 -19.55
C TYR A 120 17.21 4.41 -20.61
N GLY A 121 18.46 4.14 -21.01
CA GLY A 121 18.82 3.04 -21.92
C GLY A 121 18.10 2.99 -23.29
N ILE A 122 17.44 4.08 -23.72
CA ILE A 122 16.71 4.17 -25.00
C ILE A 122 17.69 4.38 -26.16
N ILE A 123 18.74 5.16 -25.92
CA ILE A 123 19.82 5.40 -26.89
C ILE A 123 21.14 4.92 -26.30
N GLY A 124 21.97 4.30 -27.13
CA GLY A 124 23.34 3.90 -26.79
C GLY A 124 24.31 5.09 -26.79
N GLY A 125 25.54 4.85 -26.33
CA GLY A 125 26.55 5.90 -26.12
C GLY A 125 26.98 6.68 -27.37
N SER A 126 26.81 6.12 -28.57
CA SER A 126 27.14 6.75 -29.87
C SER A 126 25.91 7.15 -30.70
N SER A 127 24.71 6.65 -30.37
CA SER A 127 23.48 7.00 -31.07
C SER A 127 22.94 8.31 -30.52
N ASN A 128 22.93 9.36 -31.35
CA ASN A 128 22.43 10.67 -30.98
C ASN A 128 21.01 10.89 -31.49
N ILE A 129 20.27 11.73 -30.77
CA ILE A 129 19.06 12.38 -31.27
C ILE A 129 19.42 13.16 -32.54
N SER A 130 18.69 12.93 -33.62
CA SER A 130 18.92 13.64 -34.89
C SER A 130 18.18 14.98 -34.88
N THR A 131 18.86 16.06 -35.24
CA THR A 131 18.21 17.36 -35.43
C THR A 131 17.80 17.51 -36.89
N ILE A 132 16.55 17.88 -37.15
CA ILE A 132 16.00 18.00 -38.50
C ILE A 132 15.38 19.37 -38.71
N ASN A 133 15.56 19.93 -39.90
CA ASN A 133 14.92 21.19 -40.29
C ASN A 133 13.53 20.92 -40.86
N LEU A 134 12.67 21.94 -40.84
CA LEU A 134 11.28 21.85 -41.28
C LEU A 134 11.11 21.30 -42.71
N GLY A 135 11.96 21.71 -43.65
CA GLY A 135 11.94 21.22 -45.03
C GLY A 135 12.27 19.73 -45.19
N ASN A 136 12.94 19.12 -44.20
CA ASN A 136 13.31 17.71 -44.22
C ASN A 136 12.38 16.83 -43.39
N VAL A 137 11.36 17.38 -42.75
CA VAL A 137 10.45 16.61 -41.89
C VAL A 137 9.81 15.43 -42.65
N GLY A 138 9.59 15.56 -43.96
CA GLY A 138 9.08 14.47 -44.80
C GLY A 138 10.00 13.26 -44.94
N THR A 139 11.30 13.40 -44.66
CA THR A 139 12.30 12.31 -44.75
C THR A 139 12.41 11.49 -43.47
N ILE A 140 11.67 11.86 -42.41
CA ILE A 140 11.61 11.07 -41.17
C ILE A 140 11.13 9.64 -41.50
N PRO A 141 11.88 8.60 -41.08
CA PRO A 141 11.47 7.21 -41.26
C PRO A 141 10.18 6.91 -40.51
N ASN A 142 9.52 5.82 -40.92
CA ASN A 142 8.32 5.35 -40.26
C ASN A 142 8.60 5.03 -38.78
N ASP A 143 7.54 5.11 -37.97
CA ASP A 143 7.57 4.75 -36.55
C ASP A 143 8.65 5.52 -35.78
N SER A 144 8.81 6.81 -36.01
CA SER A 144 9.79 7.67 -35.33
C SER A 144 9.13 8.55 -34.26
N VAL A 145 9.94 9.18 -33.39
CA VAL A 145 9.49 10.28 -32.54
C VAL A 145 10.01 11.60 -33.09
N LEU A 146 9.12 12.58 -33.28
CA LEU A 146 9.48 13.96 -33.61
C LEU A 146 9.16 14.88 -32.42
N ILE A 147 10.16 15.55 -31.89
CA ILE A 147 10.04 16.50 -30.78
C ILE A 147 9.99 17.92 -31.35
N ILE A 148 8.94 18.66 -31.01
CA ILE A 148 8.70 20.04 -31.44
C ILE A 148 8.77 20.93 -30.20
N LEU A 149 9.78 21.81 -30.14
CA LEU A 149 10.09 22.67 -28.99
C LEU A 149 9.79 24.16 -29.23
N SER A 150 9.11 24.50 -30.32
CA SER A 150 8.90 25.87 -30.80
C SER A 150 7.93 26.72 -29.96
N GLY A 151 7.21 26.13 -29.00
CA GLY A 151 6.21 26.82 -28.16
C GLY A 151 4.85 27.05 -28.85
N LEU A 152 4.86 27.22 -30.17
CA LEU A 152 3.70 27.20 -31.07
C LEU A 152 3.96 26.22 -32.21
N LEU A 153 2.93 25.60 -32.76
CA LEU A 153 3.09 24.68 -33.90
C LEU A 153 3.54 25.45 -35.14
N PRO A 154 4.58 25.01 -35.89
CA PRO A 154 4.95 25.64 -37.16
C PRO A 154 3.86 25.51 -38.22
N GLU A 155 3.51 26.60 -38.89
CA GLU A 155 2.43 26.64 -39.89
C GLU A 155 2.66 25.68 -41.07
N GLN A 156 3.92 25.47 -41.45
CA GLN A 156 4.30 24.60 -42.57
C GLN A 156 4.00 23.12 -42.29
N LEU A 157 3.83 22.71 -41.03
CA LEU A 157 3.34 21.37 -40.71
C LEU A 157 1.85 21.20 -41.05
N LEU A 158 1.08 22.28 -41.08
CA LEU A 158 -0.33 22.29 -41.48
C LEU A 158 -0.51 22.48 -42.99
N SER A 159 0.55 22.86 -43.70
CA SER A 159 0.52 23.04 -45.16
C SER A 159 0.36 21.69 -45.87
N PRO A 160 -0.36 21.64 -47.01
CA PRO A 160 -0.53 20.43 -47.80
C PRO A 160 0.81 19.96 -48.38
N VAL A 161 1.05 18.65 -48.37
CA VAL A 161 2.31 18.04 -48.86
C VAL A 161 2.46 18.22 -50.38
N ASN A 162 1.35 18.17 -51.10
CA ASN A 162 1.28 18.37 -52.55
C ASN A 162 0.26 19.45 -52.89
N SER A 163 0.68 20.48 -53.62
CA SER A 163 -0.18 21.56 -54.10
C SER A 163 -1.25 21.13 -55.11
N SER A 164 -1.22 19.88 -55.58
CA SER A 164 -2.12 19.31 -56.58
C SER A 164 -3.13 18.29 -56.05
N SER A 165 -3.07 17.88 -54.78
CA SER A 165 -4.01 16.90 -54.23
C SER A 165 -5.22 17.59 -53.60
N THR A 166 -6.41 17.24 -54.08
CA THR A 166 -7.71 17.57 -53.45
C THR A 166 -7.91 16.91 -52.09
N ALA A 167 -6.98 16.05 -51.65
CA ALA A 167 -6.92 15.52 -50.31
C ALA A 167 -6.17 16.50 -49.40
N ASN A 168 -6.84 16.98 -48.34
CA ASN A 168 -6.31 17.87 -47.30
C ASN A 168 -5.23 17.19 -46.41
N ASN A 169 -4.29 16.46 -46.99
CA ASN A 169 -3.22 15.80 -46.23
C ASN A 169 -2.10 16.81 -45.96
N SER A 170 -2.14 17.37 -44.75
CA SER A 170 -1.05 18.20 -44.20
C SER A 170 0.21 17.37 -43.98
N GLN A 171 1.37 18.02 -43.97
CA GLN A 171 2.64 17.38 -43.60
C GLN A 171 2.56 16.66 -42.24
N LEU A 172 1.82 17.25 -41.28
CA LEU A 172 1.53 16.65 -39.99
C LEU A 172 0.75 15.33 -40.11
N SER A 173 -0.31 15.30 -40.93
CA SER A 173 -1.09 14.07 -41.16
C SER A 173 -0.25 12.96 -41.79
N ASN A 174 0.62 13.30 -42.76
CA ASN A 174 1.53 12.35 -43.40
C ASN A 174 2.52 11.73 -42.41
N LEU A 175 3.04 12.50 -41.44
CA LEU A 175 3.89 11.97 -40.37
C LEU A 175 3.13 10.97 -39.49
N LEU A 176 1.89 11.30 -39.12
CA LEU A 176 1.04 10.43 -38.31
C LEU A 176 0.65 9.16 -39.07
N ASP A 177 0.40 9.24 -40.38
CA ASP A 177 0.15 8.07 -41.24
C ASP A 177 1.35 7.12 -41.32
N LYS A 178 2.57 7.67 -41.28
CA LYS A 178 3.84 6.91 -41.18
C LYS A 178 4.10 6.29 -39.82
N GLY A 179 3.23 6.49 -38.83
CA GLY A 179 3.45 6.00 -37.46
C GLY A 179 4.28 6.93 -36.57
N THR A 180 4.58 8.15 -37.02
CA THR A 180 5.41 9.08 -36.24
C THR A 180 4.65 9.57 -35.02
N SER A 181 5.26 9.45 -33.85
CA SER A 181 4.78 10.04 -32.61
C SER A 181 5.35 11.44 -32.44
N ILE A 182 4.51 12.44 -32.26
CA ILE A 182 4.90 13.85 -32.18
C ILE A 182 4.82 14.30 -30.74
N ILE A 183 5.95 14.66 -30.14
CA ILE A 183 6.01 15.28 -28.82
C ILE A 183 6.05 16.78 -29.00
N TYR A 184 4.94 17.44 -28.72
CA TYR A 184 4.77 18.88 -28.86
C TYR A 184 4.87 19.58 -27.50
N VAL A 185 5.75 20.57 -27.39
CA VAL A 185 5.89 21.40 -26.19
C VAL A 185 5.46 22.82 -26.53
N GLY A 186 4.28 23.24 -26.06
CA GLY A 186 3.72 24.52 -26.46
C GLY A 186 2.30 24.78 -26.00
N ARG A 187 1.69 25.83 -26.57
CA ARG A 187 0.30 26.27 -26.30
C ARG A 187 -0.70 25.57 -27.22
N ALA A 188 -1.99 25.77 -26.96
CA ALA A 188 -3.07 25.28 -27.81
C ALA A 188 -2.91 25.75 -29.27
N PHE A 189 -3.45 24.97 -30.21
CA PHE A 189 -3.28 25.14 -31.66
C PHE A 189 -4.10 26.29 -32.27
N SER A 190 -4.66 27.18 -31.44
CA SER A 190 -5.37 28.38 -31.91
C SER A 190 -4.43 29.41 -32.57
N GLU A 191 -3.14 29.33 -32.25
CA GLU A 191 -2.08 30.16 -32.82
C GLU A 191 -0.97 29.25 -33.36
N VAL A 192 -0.42 29.59 -34.52
CA VAL A 192 0.72 28.90 -35.11
C VAL A 192 1.85 29.89 -35.38
N VAL A 193 3.08 29.41 -35.47
CA VAL A 193 4.24 30.24 -35.79
C VAL A 193 4.55 30.10 -37.28
N GLY A 194 4.49 31.21 -38.00
CA GLY A 194 4.93 31.34 -39.37
C GLY A 194 6.35 31.92 -39.44
N SER A 195 6.84 32.19 -40.65
CA SER A 195 8.16 32.76 -40.88
C SER A 195 8.28 34.22 -40.38
N GLY A 196 8.47 34.38 -39.06
CA GLY A 196 8.70 35.65 -38.38
C GLY A 196 7.49 36.27 -37.68
N SER A 197 6.32 35.63 -37.69
CA SER A 197 5.11 36.12 -37.00
C SER A 197 4.26 34.99 -36.42
N ILE A 198 3.45 35.33 -35.42
CA ILE A 198 2.37 34.47 -34.94
C ILE A 198 1.17 34.72 -35.85
N VAL A 199 0.60 33.65 -36.41
CA VAL A 199 -0.56 33.72 -37.29
C VAL A 199 -1.69 32.84 -36.76
N LEU A 200 -2.93 33.24 -37.07
CA LEU A 200 -4.08 32.37 -36.87
C LEU A 200 -4.12 31.39 -38.05
N PRO A 201 -4.22 30.07 -37.81
CA PRO A 201 -4.28 29.10 -38.90
C PRO A 201 -5.48 29.40 -39.79
N ASN A 202 -5.23 29.68 -41.08
CA ASN A 202 -6.25 30.02 -42.09
C ASN A 202 -7.09 28.79 -42.53
N ILE A 203 -6.83 27.63 -41.93
CA ILE A 203 -7.43 26.34 -42.28
C ILE A 203 -8.22 25.85 -41.07
N ASN A 204 -9.40 25.25 -41.30
CA ASN A 204 -10.12 24.50 -40.28
C ASN A 204 -9.17 23.46 -39.67
N LEU A 205 -8.76 23.67 -38.42
CA LEU A 205 -7.86 22.76 -37.73
C LEU A 205 -8.45 21.35 -37.79
N PRO A 206 -7.64 20.34 -38.16
CA PRO A 206 -8.08 18.95 -38.11
C PRO A 206 -8.65 18.62 -36.72
N SER A 207 -9.66 17.76 -36.66
CA SER A 207 -10.35 17.41 -35.41
C SER A 207 -9.41 16.83 -34.35
N TYR A 208 -8.32 16.17 -34.75
CA TYR A 208 -7.29 15.66 -33.83
C TYR A 208 -6.43 16.77 -33.20
N LEU A 209 -6.44 18.00 -33.72
CA LEU A 209 -5.80 19.17 -33.11
C LEU A 209 -6.76 20.06 -32.33
N ALA A 210 -8.07 19.82 -32.41
CA ALA A 210 -9.04 20.59 -31.66
C ALA A 210 -8.78 20.42 -30.15
N SER A 211 -8.64 21.54 -29.44
CA SER A 211 -8.31 21.56 -28.01
C SER A 211 -9.19 22.52 -27.23
N PHE A 212 -9.26 22.33 -25.91
CA PHE A 212 -9.96 23.21 -24.99
C PHE A 212 -9.01 23.71 -23.91
N SER A 213 -9.20 24.95 -23.46
CA SER A 213 -8.45 25.50 -22.33
C SER A 213 -8.87 24.86 -21.01
N THR A 214 -7.91 24.35 -20.24
CA THR A 214 -8.14 23.64 -18.97
C THR A 214 -8.52 24.57 -17.81
N SER A 215 -8.30 25.89 -17.96
CA SER A 215 -8.79 26.92 -17.03
C SER A 215 -10.32 26.93 -16.89
N TYR A 216 -11.04 26.25 -17.79
CA TYR A 216 -12.50 26.22 -17.82
C TYR A 216 -13.13 25.03 -17.08
N ASN A 217 -12.37 24.00 -16.65
CA ASN A 217 -12.97 22.78 -16.08
C ASN A 217 -12.07 22.03 -15.06
N ALA A 218 -11.55 22.73 -14.07
CA ALA A 218 -10.77 22.14 -12.97
C ALA A 218 -11.54 21.09 -12.13
N SER A 219 -12.88 21.07 -12.20
CA SER A 219 -13.77 20.15 -11.51
C SER A 219 -13.89 18.77 -12.19
N LEU A 220 -13.84 18.70 -13.53
CA LEU A 220 -13.89 17.43 -14.29
C LEU A 220 -12.51 16.76 -14.40
N ALA A 221 -11.44 17.55 -14.49
CA ALA A 221 -10.06 17.04 -14.52
C ALA A 221 -9.67 16.28 -13.23
N LYS A 222 -10.40 16.46 -12.12
CA LYS A 222 -10.20 15.71 -10.87
C LYS A 222 -10.87 14.33 -10.85
N LEU A 223 -11.90 14.09 -11.66
CA LEU A 223 -12.71 12.86 -11.61
C LEU A 223 -12.09 11.69 -12.39
N TYR A 224 -11.21 11.96 -13.36
CA TYR A 224 -10.57 10.93 -14.20
C TYR A 224 -9.08 10.69 -13.91
N ARG A 225 -8.51 11.35 -12.89
CA ARG A 225 -7.11 11.14 -12.49
C ARG A 225 -7.02 9.94 -11.53
N SER A 226 -7.09 8.74 -12.08
CA SER A 226 -6.62 7.54 -11.37
C SER A 226 -5.10 7.61 -11.28
N GLU A 227 -4.57 7.72 -10.06
CA GLU A 227 -3.15 7.77 -9.69
C GLU A 227 -2.44 9.12 -9.90
N PRO A 228 -2.07 9.84 -8.81
CA PRO A 228 -1.06 10.88 -8.91
C PRO A 228 0.28 10.19 -9.21
N MET A 229 0.68 10.13 -10.48
CA MET A 229 2.04 9.74 -10.81
C MET A 229 3.02 10.75 -10.20
N LYS A 230 3.54 10.36 -9.04
CA LYS A 230 4.76 10.91 -8.47
C LYS A 230 5.81 10.87 -9.58
N ASN A 231 6.50 11.98 -9.86
CA ASN A 231 7.74 12.08 -10.65
C ASN A 231 7.68 12.67 -12.07
N PHE A 232 6.55 13.23 -12.57
CA PHE A 232 6.65 14.25 -13.62
C PHE A 232 6.74 15.63 -12.98
N PHE A 233 7.66 16.47 -13.45
CA PHE A 233 7.82 17.85 -12.94
C PHE A 233 6.72 18.81 -13.43
N PHE A 234 5.78 18.32 -14.23
CA PHE A 234 4.70 19.09 -14.81
C PHE A 234 3.45 19.00 -13.94
N TYR A 235 2.99 20.16 -13.48
CA TYR A 235 1.76 20.29 -12.73
C TYR A 235 0.79 21.15 -13.54
N ASN A 236 -0.42 20.64 -13.77
CA ASN A 236 -1.52 21.28 -14.51
C ASN A 236 -1.25 21.53 -15.99
N ASN A 237 -1.94 20.81 -16.85
CA ASN A 237 -2.03 21.08 -18.28
C ASN A 237 -2.67 22.46 -18.55
N THR A 238 -2.26 23.18 -19.60
CA THR A 238 -2.88 24.45 -20.04
C THR A 238 -3.98 24.25 -21.09
N PHE A 239 -3.95 23.11 -21.79
CA PHE A 239 -4.99 22.66 -22.70
C PHE A 239 -5.07 21.13 -22.72
N ASP A 240 -6.21 20.63 -23.17
CA ASP A 240 -6.44 19.22 -23.48
C ASP A 240 -6.93 19.05 -24.91
N PHE A 241 -6.55 17.95 -25.57
CA PHE A 241 -7.16 17.55 -26.83
C PHE A 241 -8.64 17.21 -26.61
N SER A 242 -9.51 17.74 -27.46
CA SER A 242 -10.96 17.51 -27.41
C SER A 242 -11.37 16.04 -27.53
N SER A 243 -10.57 15.25 -28.26
CA SER A 243 -10.73 13.83 -28.51
C SER A 243 -9.57 12.98 -27.97
N GLY A 244 -8.73 13.57 -27.10
CA GLY A 244 -7.55 12.91 -26.55
C GLY A 244 -7.77 12.26 -25.19
N ASN A 245 -6.72 11.59 -24.74
CA ASN A 245 -6.58 10.99 -23.43
C ASN A 245 -5.54 11.76 -22.62
N THR A 246 -5.60 11.63 -21.30
CA THR A 246 -4.61 12.24 -20.40
C THR A 246 -3.74 11.18 -19.74
N PHE A 247 -2.47 11.50 -19.53
CA PHE A 247 -1.54 10.73 -18.73
C PHE A 247 -0.83 11.66 -17.74
N GLY A 248 -1.32 11.66 -16.48
CA GLY A 248 -0.89 12.64 -15.48
C GLY A 248 -1.22 14.08 -15.89
N ALA A 249 -0.21 14.91 -16.07
CA ALA A 249 -0.35 16.29 -16.55
C ALA A 249 -0.13 16.45 -18.07
N LEU A 250 0.07 15.33 -18.79
CA LEU A 250 0.22 15.31 -20.24
C LEU A 250 -1.09 14.90 -20.89
N THR A 251 -1.32 15.39 -22.10
CA THR A 251 -2.48 15.04 -22.92
C THR A 251 -1.99 14.49 -24.24
N TYR A 252 -2.65 13.49 -24.80
CA TYR A 252 -2.26 12.87 -26.05
C TYR A 252 -3.46 12.43 -26.86
N VAL A 253 -3.29 12.38 -28.18
CA VAL A 253 -4.31 11.90 -29.11
C VAL A 253 -3.66 10.93 -30.09
N ASN A 254 -4.36 9.84 -30.37
CA ASN A 254 -3.94 8.85 -31.36
C ASN A 254 -4.68 9.11 -32.66
N PHE A 255 -3.94 9.29 -33.76
CA PHE A 255 -4.51 9.54 -35.07
C PHE A 255 -3.74 8.76 -36.13
N ALA A 256 -4.47 8.11 -37.04
CA ALA A 256 -3.92 7.16 -38.00
C ALA A 256 -2.96 6.16 -37.31
N ASN A 257 -1.72 6.05 -37.77
CA ASN A 257 -0.70 5.16 -37.19
C ASN A 257 0.17 5.82 -36.11
N GLY A 258 0.06 7.13 -35.91
CA GLY A 258 0.87 7.92 -35.00
C GLY A 258 0.08 8.47 -33.81
N SER A 259 0.73 9.35 -33.08
CA SER A 259 0.18 10.00 -31.90
C SER A 259 0.74 11.40 -31.75
N ILE A 260 -0.02 12.32 -31.15
CA ILE A 260 0.51 13.62 -30.71
C ILE A 260 0.42 13.65 -29.19
N VAL A 261 1.56 13.89 -28.53
CA VAL A 261 1.69 14.03 -27.09
C VAL A 261 2.02 15.48 -26.80
N ALA A 262 1.16 16.17 -26.06
CA ALA A 262 1.34 17.57 -25.73
C ALA A 262 1.83 17.76 -24.29
N PHE A 263 2.98 18.41 -24.17
CA PHE A 263 3.44 19.09 -22.98
C PHE A 263 2.89 20.52 -23.04
N SER A 264 1.67 20.69 -22.57
CA SER A 264 0.95 21.97 -22.67
C SER A 264 1.54 23.08 -21.78
N ASN A 265 2.51 22.75 -20.93
CA ASN A 265 3.09 23.70 -19.99
C ASN A 265 4.26 24.40 -20.65
N TYR A 266 4.09 25.70 -20.83
CA TYR A 266 4.99 26.52 -21.63
C TYR A 266 6.43 26.51 -21.07
N PRO A 267 7.48 26.44 -21.92
CA PRO A 267 8.88 26.31 -21.51
C PRO A 267 9.37 27.35 -20.48
N ASP A 268 8.79 28.55 -20.44
CA ASP A 268 9.18 29.61 -19.48
C ASP A 268 8.85 29.26 -18.02
N SER A 269 7.95 28.31 -17.80
CA SER A 269 7.49 27.92 -16.46
C SER A 269 8.30 26.77 -15.82
N VAL A 270 9.16 26.09 -16.59
CA VAL A 270 9.85 24.86 -16.17
C VAL A 270 11.32 24.90 -16.58
N SER A 271 12.22 24.49 -15.69
CA SER A 271 13.66 24.44 -16.00
C SER A 271 13.95 23.53 -17.21
N ALA A 272 14.92 23.91 -18.05
CA ALA A 272 15.33 23.10 -19.21
C ALA A 272 15.66 21.65 -18.83
N LYS A 273 16.25 21.42 -17.65
CA LYS A 273 16.55 20.09 -17.11
C LYS A 273 15.28 19.29 -16.80
N SER A 274 14.32 19.90 -16.13
CA SER A 274 13.03 19.27 -15.79
C SER A 274 12.20 18.96 -17.04
N LEU A 275 12.17 19.88 -18.01
CA LEU A 275 11.51 19.66 -19.31
C LEU A 275 12.15 18.49 -20.07
N SER A 276 13.47 18.49 -20.16
CA SER A 276 14.22 17.43 -20.85
C SER A 276 14.00 16.06 -20.21
N ASN A 277 14.01 15.99 -18.86
CA ASN A 277 13.70 14.76 -18.14
C ASN A 277 12.27 14.28 -18.41
N GLY A 278 11.29 15.18 -18.40
CA GLY A 278 9.90 14.81 -18.67
C GLY A 278 9.68 14.30 -20.09
N ILE A 279 10.30 14.92 -21.10
CA ILE A 279 10.25 14.43 -22.49
C ILE A 279 10.91 13.05 -22.59
N ALA A 280 12.13 12.90 -22.06
CA ALA A 280 12.84 11.62 -22.09
C ALA A 280 12.08 10.52 -21.34
N LYS A 281 11.46 10.85 -20.20
CA LYS A 281 10.61 9.94 -19.44
C LYS A 281 9.36 9.55 -20.21
N ALA A 282 8.69 10.50 -20.88
CA ALA A 282 7.53 10.19 -21.70
C ALA A 282 7.90 9.22 -22.83
N ILE A 283 9.03 9.43 -23.52
CA ILE A 283 9.56 8.47 -24.51
C ILE A 283 9.87 7.12 -23.84
N ALA A 284 10.52 7.13 -22.69
CA ALA A 284 10.83 5.92 -21.94
C ALA A 284 9.59 5.16 -21.45
N GLU A 285 8.47 5.81 -21.18
CA GLU A 285 7.21 5.14 -20.82
C GLU A 285 6.38 4.76 -22.06
N SER A 286 6.47 5.54 -23.14
CA SER A 286 5.72 5.34 -24.40
C SER A 286 4.22 5.12 -24.16
N PHE A 287 3.64 5.79 -23.15
CA PHE A 287 2.27 5.55 -22.67
C PHE A 287 1.18 5.81 -23.72
N TRP A 288 1.49 6.60 -24.75
CA TRP A 288 0.54 6.95 -25.82
C TRP A 288 0.38 5.83 -26.85
N ILE A 289 1.35 4.91 -26.96
CA ILE A 289 1.30 3.82 -27.93
C ILE A 289 0.22 2.83 -27.45
N PRO A 290 -0.82 2.55 -28.25
CA PRO A 290 -1.85 1.61 -27.85
C PRO A 290 -1.25 0.22 -27.66
N HIS A 291 -1.60 -0.44 -26.57
CA HIS A 291 -1.09 -1.76 -26.22
C HIS A 291 -2.23 -2.77 -26.04
N TYR A 292 -1.93 -4.04 -26.30
CA TYR A 292 -2.84 -5.16 -26.06
C TYR A 292 -2.70 -5.71 -24.65
N ALA A 293 -1.47 -5.72 -24.11
CA ALA A 293 -1.24 -6.26 -22.80
C ALA A 293 -0.06 -5.66 -22.06
N THR A 294 -0.10 -5.76 -20.73
CA THR A 294 1.00 -5.37 -19.83
C THR A 294 1.20 -6.42 -18.74
N GLY A 295 2.43 -6.50 -18.24
CA GLY A 295 2.83 -7.38 -17.15
C GLY A 295 3.96 -6.77 -16.36
N TYR A 296 4.01 -7.05 -15.07
CA TYR A 296 5.05 -6.55 -14.19
C TYR A 296 5.45 -7.65 -13.21
N GLU A 297 6.76 -7.84 -13.04
CA GLU A 297 7.32 -8.79 -12.10
C GLU A 297 8.48 -8.16 -11.31
N ALA A 298 8.59 -8.53 -10.04
CA ALA A 298 9.66 -8.08 -9.16
C ALA A 298 10.40 -9.30 -8.59
N ILE A 299 11.68 -9.41 -8.91
CA ILE A 299 12.53 -10.54 -8.53
C ILE A 299 13.48 -10.09 -7.43
N ASN A 300 13.46 -10.79 -6.30
CA ASN A 300 14.49 -10.62 -5.29
C ASN A 300 15.72 -11.44 -5.69
N VAL A 301 16.82 -10.75 -6.03
CA VAL A 301 18.10 -11.36 -6.38
C VAL A 301 18.98 -11.31 -5.13
N SER A 302 19.10 -12.45 -4.43
CA SER A 302 19.76 -12.54 -3.13
C SER A 302 21.27 -12.28 -3.22
N ASN A 303 21.73 -11.22 -2.53
CA ASN A 303 23.11 -10.77 -2.29
C ASN A 303 24.00 -10.35 -3.48
N ALA A 304 24.78 -9.29 -3.22
CA ALA A 304 25.03 -8.17 -4.13
C ALA A 304 26.15 -8.31 -5.17
N THR A 305 26.74 -9.48 -5.43
CA THR A 305 27.88 -9.54 -6.38
C THR A 305 27.45 -9.88 -7.80
N SER A 306 26.70 -10.96 -8.00
CA SER A 306 26.24 -11.40 -9.31
C SER A 306 25.11 -12.43 -9.19
N ALA A 307 24.09 -12.33 -10.03
CA ALA A 307 23.02 -13.31 -10.15
C ALA A 307 22.59 -13.46 -11.61
N SER A 308 22.20 -14.66 -12.01
CA SER A 308 21.70 -14.94 -13.37
C SER A 308 20.69 -16.07 -13.32
N GLY A 309 19.76 -16.09 -14.28
CA GLY A 309 18.77 -17.14 -14.39
C GLY A 309 17.65 -16.83 -15.37
N PRO A 310 16.73 -17.78 -15.58
CA PRO A 310 15.53 -17.55 -16.37
C PRO A 310 14.46 -16.84 -15.54
N ILE A 311 13.66 -16.00 -16.18
CA ILE A 311 12.38 -15.52 -15.65
C ILE A 311 11.31 -15.45 -16.74
N GLY A 312 10.17 -16.03 -16.43
CA GLY A 312 8.92 -15.94 -17.13
C GLY A 312 8.11 -14.72 -16.71
N ILE A 313 7.56 -14.01 -17.68
CA ILE A 313 6.72 -12.84 -17.46
C ILE A 313 5.41 -13.04 -18.20
N ALA A 314 4.33 -13.21 -17.44
CA ALA A 314 2.98 -13.27 -17.96
C ALA A 314 2.36 -11.86 -17.99
N LEU A 315 1.84 -11.43 -19.13
CA LEU A 315 1.18 -10.13 -19.29
C LEU A 315 -0.29 -10.22 -18.86
N ALA A 316 -0.53 -10.62 -17.61
CA ALA A 316 -1.85 -11.00 -17.10
C ALA A 316 -2.73 -9.82 -16.65
N ASN A 317 -2.26 -8.56 -16.77
CA ASN A 317 -3.04 -7.38 -16.35
C ASN A 317 -4.18 -7.03 -17.31
N THR A 318 -4.28 -7.72 -18.44
CA THR A 318 -5.24 -7.48 -19.51
C THR A 318 -5.70 -8.81 -20.08
N ASN A 319 -7.01 -9.07 -20.04
CA ASN A 319 -7.58 -10.30 -20.60
C ASN A 319 -7.83 -10.12 -22.10
N ILE A 320 -7.11 -10.90 -22.92
CA ILE A 320 -7.32 -10.92 -24.37
C ILE A 320 -8.27 -12.08 -24.70
N SER A 321 -9.43 -11.82 -25.28
CA SER A 321 -10.38 -12.89 -25.65
C SER A 321 -9.79 -13.87 -26.68
N THR A 322 -10.18 -15.15 -26.62
CA THR A 322 -9.77 -16.22 -27.56
C THR A 322 -10.44 -16.18 -28.94
N THR A 323 -11.06 -15.06 -29.34
CA THR A 323 -11.76 -14.93 -30.64
C THR A 323 -10.84 -15.14 -31.86
N SER A 324 -11.42 -15.58 -32.97
CA SER A 324 -10.71 -15.80 -34.24
C SER A 324 -10.01 -14.52 -34.72
N GLY A 325 -8.75 -14.64 -35.14
CA GLY A 325 -7.95 -13.52 -35.68
C GLY A 325 -7.15 -12.74 -34.63
N VAL A 326 -7.38 -12.97 -33.33
CA VAL A 326 -6.58 -12.37 -32.26
C VAL A 326 -5.10 -12.73 -32.38
N THR A 327 -4.77 -14.00 -32.66
CA THR A 327 -3.38 -14.45 -32.84
C THR A 327 -2.67 -13.71 -33.96
N GLY A 328 -3.37 -13.43 -35.08
CA GLY A 328 -2.81 -12.64 -36.18
C GLY A 328 -2.44 -11.23 -35.74
N ARG A 329 -3.31 -10.58 -34.95
CA ARG A 329 -3.06 -9.25 -34.38
C ARG A 329 -1.92 -9.26 -33.36
N LEU A 330 -1.81 -10.32 -32.55
CA LEU A 330 -0.72 -10.48 -31.60
C LEU A 330 0.62 -10.77 -32.29
N ASN A 331 0.63 -11.51 -33.40
CA ASN A 331 1.84 -11.73 -34.19
C ASN A 331 2.31 -10.47 -34.96
N SER A 332 1.42 -9.51 -35.21
CA SER A 332 1.78 -8.17 -35.71
C SER A 332 2.09 -7.15 -34.62
N SER A 333 2.06 -7.55 -33.35
CA SER A 333 2.31 -6.67 -32.20
C SER A 333 3.79 -6.62 -31.85
N PHE A 334 4.22 -5.68 -31.00
CA PHE A 334 5.62 -5.51 -30.62
C PHE A 334 5.78 -5.55 -29.10
N ALA A 335 6.55 -6.51 -28.62
CA ALA A 335 6.86 -6.63 -27.21
C ALA A 335 8.00 -5.69 -26.84
N ARG A 336 7.80 -4.93 -25.77
CA ARG A 336 8.83 -4.12 -25.13
C ARG A 336 8.97 -4.57 -23.69
N ILE A 337 10.18 -4.90 -23.29
CA ILE A 337 10.49 -5.35 -21.94
C ILE A 337 11.57 -4.44 -21.37
N ILE A 338 11.30 -3.87 -20.20
CA ILE A 338 12.17 -2.93 -19.51
C ILE A 338 12.58 -3.55 -18.19
N LEU A 339 13.88 -3.73 -18.01
CA LEU A 339 14.47 -4.23 -16.77
C LEU A 339 15.16 -3.08 -16.03
N TYR A 340 14.91 -2.96 -14.73
CA TYR A 340 15.44 -1.88 -13.90
C TYR A 340 15.50 -2.28 -12.43
N GLN A 341 16.28 -1.57 -11.61
CA GLN A 341 16.57 -1.99 -10.23
C GLN A 341 15.85 -1.21 -9.13
N ASN A 342 15.35 -0.02 -9.44
CA ASN A 342 14.68 0.84 -8.46
C ASN A 342 13.18 0.66 -8.55
N ASN A 343 12.48 0.67 -7.41
CA ASN A 343 11.02 0.64 -7.41
C ASN A 343 10.41 1.80 -8.23
N SER A 344 11.09 2.94 -8.24
CA SER A 344 10.65 4.13 -8.96
C SER A 344 11.27 4.21 -10.36
N PHE A 345 10.43 4.38 -11.37
CA PHE A 345 10.83 4.63 -12.76
C PHE A 345 11.30 6.09 -12.92
N VAL A 346 12.55 6.36 -12.54
CA VAL A 346 13.19 7.68 -12.54
C VAL A 346 14.64 7.55 -13.00
N ALA A 347 15.08 8.38 -13.95
CA ALA A 347 16.48 8.49 -14.30
C ALA A 347 17.29 9.20 -13.20
N GLY A 348 18.41 8.61 -12.77
CA GLY A 348 19.31 9.19 -11.79
C GLY A 348 20.67 8.52 -11.74
N ASN A 349 21.60 9.10 -10.97
CA ASN A 349 22.89 8.49 -10.71
C ASN A 349 22.64 7.12 -10.06
N HIS A 350 23.18 6.05 -10.65
CA HIS A 350 23.02 4.67 -10.22
C HIS A 350 21.66 4.02 -10.57
N THR A 351 20.95 4.45 -11.61
CA THR A 351 19.88 3.61 -12.21
C THR A 351 20.33 3.04 -13.53
N THR A 352 20.23 1.73 -13.69
CA THR A 352 20.47 1.05 -14.96
C THR A 352 19.14 0.55 -15.50
N TYR A 353 18.89 0.82 -16.78
CA TYR A 353 17.73 0.32 -17.51
C TYR A 353 18.19 -0.47 -18.73
N THR A 354 17.56 -1.62 -18.97
CA THR A 354 17.80 -2.45 -20.15
C THR A 354 16.49 -2.60 -20.92
N TYR A 355 16.52 -2.29 -22.22
CA TYR A 355 15.36 -2.38 -23.11
C TYR A 355 15.54 -3.53 -24.07
N LEU A 356 14.52 -4.38 -24.13
CA LEU A 356 14.40 -5.43 -25.12
C LEU A 356 13.18 -5.11 -25.97
N SER A 357 13.35 -5.16 -27.28
CA SER A 357 12.27 -5.09 -28.26
C SER A 357 12.23 -6.40 -29.03
N TYR A 358 11.04 -6.95 -29.22
CA TYR A 358 10.86 -8.26 -29.82
C TYR A 358 9.55 -8.37 -30.57
N LEU A 359 9.59 -8.98 -31.75
CA LEU A 359 8.42 -9.32 -32.52
C LEU A 359 8.01 -10.76 -32.17
N PRO A 360 6.91 -10.97 -31.43
CA PRO A 360 6.49 -12.30 -31.02
C PRO A 360 5.99 -13.14 -32.20
N THR A 361 6.22 -14.45 -32.08
CA THR A 361 5.76 -15.44 -33.06
C THR A 361 4.95 -16.50 -32.34
N TYR A 362 3.68 -16.19 -32.08
CA TYR A 362 2.79 -17.10 -31.41
C TYR A 362 2.17 -18.13 -32.37
N GLN A 363 2.09 -19.37 -31.91
CA GLN A 363 1.39 -20.46 -32.57
C GLN A 363 0.36 -21.06 -31.60
N LEU A 364 -0.84 -21.33 -32.10
CA LEU A 364 -1.89 -22.00 -31.33
C LEU A 364 -2.07 -23.41 -31.90
N ASN A 365 -1.36 -24.38 -31.33
CA ASN A 365 -1.40 -25.78 -31.74
C ASN A 365 -2.36 -26.62 -30.86
N GLY A 366 -3.14 -25.97 -30.00
CA GLY A 366 -4.07 -26.60 -29.07
C GLY A 366 -4.78 -25.60 -28.17
N SER A 367 -5.56 -26.13 -27.22
CA SER A 367 -6.22 -25.37 -26.15
C SER A 367 -6.14 -26.08 -24.81
N MET A 368 -6.21 -25.30 -23.72
CA MET A 368 -6.17 -25.81 -22.36
C MET A 368 -7.10 -24.97 -21.47
N SER A 369 -7.97 -25.64 -20.71
CA SER A 369 -8.96 -25.00 -19.83
C SER A 369 -8.62 -25.25 -18.35
N ILE A 370 -7.62 -24.55 -17.82
CA ILE A 370 -7.28 -24.57 -16.40
C ILE A 370 -7.77 -23.28 -15.73
N PRO A 371 -8.42 -23.35 -14.54
CA PRO A 371 -8.72 -22.17 -13.76
C PRO A 371 -7.44 -21.41 -13.38
N THR A 372 -7.45 -20.08 -13.51
CA THR A 372 -6.26 -19.27 -13.17
C THR A 372 -5.81 -19.48 -11.74
N THR A 373 -6.75 -19.56 -10.79
CA THR A 373 -6.43 -19.72 -9.38
C THR A 373 -6.75 -21.13 -8.95
N VAL A 374 -5.74 -21.82 -8.40
CA VAL A 374 -5.88 -23.19 -7.92
C VAL A 374 -5.39 -23.31 -6.48
N ILE A 375 -6.06 -24.16 -5.70
CA ILE A 375 -5.77 -24.34 -4.28
C ILE A 375 -4.88 -25.57 -4.10
N PRO A 376 -3.83 -25.52 -3.26
CA PRO A 376 -3.02 -26.70 -2.97
C PRO A 376 -3.86 -27.88 -2.45
N GLY A 377 -3.56 -29.06 -2.98
CA GLY A 377 -4.20 -30.33 -2.68
C GLY A 377 -5.57 -30.56 -3.34
N GLN A 378 -6.04 -29.60 -4.14
CA GLN A 378 -7.20 -29.79 -5.00
C GLN A 378 -6.81 -30.61 -6.25
N THR A 379 -7.71 -31.49 -6.69
CA THR A 379 -7.68 -32.09 -8.04
C THR A 379 -8.55 -31.24 -8.96
N ILE A 380 -7.97 -30.75 -10.05
CA ILE A 380 -8.69 -30.03 -11.11
C ILE A 380 -8.83 -30.95 -12.33
N HIS A 381 -10.02 -30.98 -12.93
CA HIS A 381 -10.25 -31.71 -14.18
C HIS A 381 -10.12 -30.73 -15.35
N THR A 382 -9.07 -30.92 -16.13
CA THR A 382 -8.69 -29.98 -17.19
C THR A 382 -9.03 -30.57 -18.55
N ALA A 383 -9.87 -29.87 -19.32
CA ALA A 383 -10.06 -30.17 -20.73
C ALA A 383 -8.91 -29.60 -21.56
N MET A 384 -8.33 -30.41 -22.43
CA MET A 384 -7.25 -30.04 -23.34
C MET A 384 -7.56 -30.50 -24.75
N THR A 385 -7.17 -29.71 -25.74
CA THR A 385 -7.29 -30.07 -27.16
C THR A 385 -5.96 -29.90 -27.87
N ILE A 386 -5.59 -30.85 -28.72
CA ILE A 386 -4.44 -30.78 -29.62
C ILE A 386 -4.97 -30.59 -31.05
N TYR A 387 -4.47 -29.58 -31.76
CA TYR A 387 -4.79 -29.31 -33.16
C TYR A 387 -3.73 -29.93 -34.06
N THR A 388 -4.03 -31.09 -34.65
CA THR A 388 -3.06 -31.77 -35.54
C THR A 388 -3.03 -31.18 -36.95
N HIS A 389 -4.05 -30.40 -37.32
CA HIS A 389 -4.23 -29.79 -38.65
C HIS A 389 -4.12 -30.78 -39.82
N THR A 390 -4.33 -32.07 -39.58
CA THR A 390 -4.23 -33.11 -40.61
C THR A 390 -5.43 -34.04 -40.59
N ALA A 391 -5.86 -34.44 -41.79
CA ALA A 391 -6.86 -35.47 -42.00
C ALA A 391 -6.26 -36.89 -41.89
N LYS A 392 -4.94 -37.02 -41.90
CA LYS A 392 -4.25 -38.31 -41.72
C LYS A 392 -4.12 -38.63 -40.25
N GLN A 393 -4.12 -39.93 -39.96
CA GLN A 393 -3.93 -40.43 -38.61
C GLN A 393 -2.49 -40.15 -38.14
N VAL A 394 -2.35 -39.50 -36.98
CA VAL A 394 -1.07 -39.15 -36.35
C VAL A 394 -0.96 -39.81 -34.99
N TYR A 395 0.24 -40.29 -34.68
CA TYR A 395 0.59 -40.80 -33.37
C TYR A 395 0.98 -39.64 -32.46
N LEU A 396 0.26 -39.49 -31.36
CA LEU A 396 0.50 -38.46 -30.36
C LEU A 396 0.96 -39.13 -29.06
N GLU A 397 2.08 -38.65 -28.53
CA GLU A 397 2.58 -38.99 -27.20
C GLU A 397 2.70 -37.71 -26.36
N PRO A 398 1.55 -37.19 -25.87
CA PRO A 398 1.54 -35.98 -25.08
C PRO A 398 1.94 -36.23 -23.62
N HIS A 399 2.46 -35.20 -22.97
CA HIS A 399 2.60 -35.14 -21.52
C HIS A 399 2.35 -33.71 -21.04
N ILE A 400 2.07 -33.55 -19.75
CA ILE A 400 1.85 -32.24 -19.13
C ILE A 400 3.03 -31.93 -18.23
N THR A 401 3.66 -30.79 -18.44
CA THR A 401 4.78 -30.31 -17.63
C THR A 401 4.39 -29.02 -16.95
N VAL A 402 4.59 -28.93 -15.64
CA VAL A 402 4.36 -27.73 -14.84
C VAL A 402 5.70 -27.07 -14.56
N TYR A 403 5.87 -25.86 -15.07
CA TYR A 403 7.03 -25.02 -14.79
C TYR A 403 6.66 -23.93 -13.81
N ASN A 404 7.57 -23.58 -12.90
CA ASN A 404 7.45 -22.32 -12.18
C ASN A 404 7.81 -21.13 -13.11
N LEU A 405 7.59 -19.90 -12.65
CA LEU A 405 7.99 -18.71 -13.41
C LEU A 405 9.50 -18.56 -13.60
N THR A 406 10.36 -19.37 -12.99
CA THR A 406 11.81 -19.39 -13.32
C THR A 406 12.15 -20.44 -14.37
N GLY A 407 11.16 -21.07 -15.01
CA GLY A 407 11.35 -22.12 -16.01
C GLY A 407 11.83 -23.46 -15.47
N VAL A 408 11.82 -23.65 -14.14
CA VAL A 408 12.18 -24.92 -13.50
C VAL A 408 10.96 -25.83 -13.49
N GLU A 409 11.14 -27.05 -13.96
CA GLU A 409 10.13 -28.10 -13.90
C GLU A 409 9.83 -28.47 -12.45
N VAL A 410 8.54 -28.50 -12.11
CA VAL A 410 8.02 -28.80 -10.77
C VAL A 410 7.32 -30.15 -10.76
N GLN A 411 6.63 -30.49 -11.84
CA GLN A 411 5.85 -31.72 -11.95
C GLN A 411 5.65 -32.08 -13.42
N THR A 412 5.72 -33.37 -13.72
CA THR A 412 5.36 -33.92 -15.03
C THR A 412 4.31 -35.01 -14.86
N LEU A 413 3.26 -34.96 -15.67
CA LEU A 413 2.16 -35.92 -15.69
C LEU A 413 2.09 -36.60 -17.06
N PRO A 414 2.21 -37.93 -17.13
CA PRO A 414 2.06 -38.64 -18.39
C PRO A 414 0.60 -38.57 -18.86
N VAL A 415 0.40 -38.38 -20.17
CA VAL A 415 -0.90 -38.57 -20.81
C VAL A 415 -0.79 -39.83 -21.68
N PRO A 416 -1.79 -40.72 -21.69
CA PRO A 416 -1.74 -41.91 -22.52
C PRO A 416 -1.48 -41.58 -23.99
N PHE A 417 -0.71 -42.42 -24.66
CA PHE A 417 -0.51 -42.33 -26.10
C PHE A 417 -1.85 -42.50 -26.82
N VAL A 418 -2.07 -41.71 -27.88
CA VAL A 418 -3.29 -41.77 -28.67
C VAL A 418 -2.96 -41.63 -30.14
N THR A 419 -3.67 -42.39 -30.97
CA THR A 419 -3.65 -42.17 -32.41
C THR A 419 -4.91 -41.41 -32.82
N ALA A 420 -4.75 -40.20 -33.36
CA ALA A 420 -5.86 -39.29 -33.63
C ALA A 420 -5.83 -38.75 -35.07
N THR A 421 -7.01 -38.37 -35.57
CA THR A 421 -7.23 -37.62 -36.81
C THR A 421 -7.92 -36.30 -36.47
N GLY A 422 -7.47 -35.17 -37.03
CA GLY A 422 -8.06 -33.86 -36.72
C GLY A 422 -7.76 -33.38 -35.29
N ASN A 423 -8.71 -32.67 -34.68
CA ASN A 423 -8.54 -32.14 -33.32
C ASN A 423 -8.82 -33.23 -32.29
N PHE A 424 -7.91 -33.41 -31.33
CA PHE A 424 -8.02 -34.42 -30.28
C PHE A 424 -8.24 -33.75 -28.93
N THR A 425 -9.39 -34.00 -28.30
CA THR A 425 -9.76 -33.43 -26.99
C THR A 425 -9.84 -34.53 -25.93
N PHE A 426 -9.28 -34.26 -24.75
CA PHE A 426 -9.31 -35.17 -23.61
C PHE A 426 -9.39 -34.39 -22.29
N ILE A 427 -9.74 -35.09 -21.21
CA ILE A 427 -9.81 -34.52 -19.85
C ILE A 427 -8.77 -35.24 -18.99
N GLN A 428 -7.90 -34.47 -18.33
CA GLN A 428 -6.91 -35.01 -17.40
C GLN A 428 -7.09 -34.41 -16.01
N PRO A 429 -7.17 -35.22 -14.95
CA PRO A 429 -7.06 -34.72 -13.58
C PRO A 429 -5.62 -34.28 -13.28
N ILE A 430 -5.46 -33.07 -12.77
CA ILE A 430 -4.18 -32.51 -12.29
C ILE A 430 -4.31 -32.28 -10.79
N ASN A 431 -3.42 -32.91 -10.01
CA ASN A 431 -3.33 -32.72 -8.56
C ASN A 431 -2.36 -31.58 -8.26
N VAL A 432 -2.86 -30.52 -7.62
CA VAL A 432 -2.06 -29.33 -7.30
C VAL A 432 -1.22 -29.60 -6.06
N SER A 433 0.01 -30.07 -6.21
CA SER A 433 0.90 -30.39 -5.08
C SER A 433 2.12 -29.47 -4.96
N PHE A 434 2.09 -28.32 -5.63
CA PHE A 434 3.18 -27.34 -5.67
C PHE A 434 2.91 -26.11 -4.78
N PRO A 435 3.96 -25.41 -4.31
CA PRO A 435 3.83 -24.32 -3.34
C PRO A 435 3.15 -23.06 -3.91
N PRO A 436 2.81 -22.06 -3.08
CA PRO A 436 2.33 -20.77 -3.56
C PRO A 436 3.28 -20.11 -4.57
N GLY A 437 2.72 -19.56 -5.66
CA GLY A 437 3.49 -18.96 -6.74
C GLY A 437 2.76 -18.97 -8.08
N GLY A 438 3.38 -18.38 -9.10
CA GLY A 438 2.93 -18.46 -10.49
C GLY A 438 3.57 -19.65 -11.21
N TYR A 439 2.79 -20.29 -12.08
CA TYR A 439 3.17 -21.49 -12.82
C TYR A 439 2.66 -21.44 -14.26
N VAL A 440 3.40 -22.09 -15.15
CA VAL A 440 3.00 -22.37 -16.53
C VAL A 440 2.79 -23.87 -16.65
N VAL A 441 1.56 -24.27 -16.93
CA VAL A 441 1.22 -25.67 -17.22
C VAL A 441 1.24 -25.83 -18.73
N SER A 442 2.15 -26.64 -19.26
CA SER A 442 2.29 -26.88 -20.69
C SER A 442 1.91 -28.30 -21.07
N LEU A 443 1.08 -28.44 -22.09
CA LEU A 443 0.81 -29.70 -22.79
C LEU A 443 1.82 -29.83 -23.92
N GLN A 444 2.72 -30.79 -23.81
CA GLN A 444 3.87 -30.95 -24.68
C GLN A 444 3.83 -32.27 -25.45
N SER A 445 4.46 -32.28 -26.61
CA SER A 445 4.82 -33.51 -27.33
C SER A 445 6.01 -34.20 -26.66
N ALA A 446 6.26 -35.47 -26.98
CA ALA A 446 7.47 -36.19 -26.55
C ALA A 446 8.80 -35.47 -26.92
N ALA A 447 8.81 -34.61 -27.93
CA ALA A 447 9.96 -33.79 -28.32
C ALA A 447 10.08 -32.46 -27.54
N GLY A 448 9.18 -32.18 -26.60
CA GLY A 448 9.17 -30.95 -25.81
C GLY A 448 8.55 -29.73 -26.52
N THR A 449 7.93 -29.93 -27.69
CA THR A 449 7.18 -28.84 -28.36
C THR A 449 5.83 -28.64 -27.69
N ASP A 450 5.51 -27.41 -27.30
CA ASP A 450 4.24 -27.02 -26.69
C ASP A 450 3.09 -27.10 -27.71
N TYR A 451 2.04 -27.85 -27.36
CA TYR A 451 0.75 -27.82 -28.06
C TYR A 451 -0.12 -26.66 -27.54
N ALA A 452 -0.21 -26.55 -26.22
CA ALA A 452 -0.96 -25.50 -25.52
C ALA A 452 -0.37 -25.30 -24.13
N SER A 453 -0.43 -24.08 -23.62
CA SER A 453 0.04 -23.78 -22.26
C SER A 453 -0.97 -22.90 -21.53
N SER A 454 -1.04 -22.98 -20.22
CA SER A 454 -1.95 -22.19 -19.37
C SER A 454 -1.19 -21.55 -18.23
N TYR A 455 -1.57 -20.33 -17.85
CA TYR A 455 -1.05 -19.65 -16.67
C TYR A 455 -1.89 -19.98 -15.44
N VAL A 456 -1.22 -20.37 -14.35
CA VAL A 456 -1.86 -20.79 -13.11
C VAL A 456 -1.17 -20.13 -11.93
N VAL A 457 -1.95 -19.67 -10.96
CA VAL A 457 -1.49 -19.04 -9.72
C VAL A 457 -1.99 -19.86 -8.54
N VAL A 458 -1.05 -20.23 -7.67
CA VAL A 458 -1.33 -20.80 -6.36
C VAL A 458 -1.22 -19.68 -5.32
N PRO A 459 -2.33 -19.26 -4.71
CA PRO A 459 -2.31 -18.14 -3.77
C PRO A 459 -1.49 -18.43 -2.50
N PRO A 460 -0.99 -17.38 -1.82
CA PRO A 460 -0.32 -17.52 -0.54
C PRO A 460 -1.15 -18.31 0.49
N ILE A 461 -0.45 -19.08 1.33
CA ILE A 461 -1.07 -19.82 2.42
C ILE A 461 -1.10 -18.96 3.67
N ASN A 462 -2.30 -18.79 4.22
CA ASN A 462 -2.56 -18.12 5.47
C ASN A 462 -2.79 -19.16 6.57
N ILE A 463 -2.02 -19.04 7.65
CA ILE A 463 -2.11 -19.90 8.83
C ILE A 463 -2.65 -19.09 9.99
N THR A 464 -3.67 -19.61 10.65
CA THR A 464 -4.31 -19.00 11.82
C THR A 464 -4.55 -20.08 12.87
N ALA A 465 -4.54 -19.75 14.16
CA ALA A 465 -4.92 -20.71 15.21
C ALA A 465 -6.23 -20.25 15.88
N PRO A 466 -7.40 -20.66 15.37
CA PRO A 466 -8.67 -20.29 15.98
C PRO A 466 -8.84 -20.86 17.40
N ILE A 467 -8.16 -21.97 17.72
CA ILE A 467 -8.23 -22.61 19.04
C ILE A 467 -6.81 -22.88 19.53
N ALA A 468 -6.41 -22.20 20.60
CA ALA A 468 -5.16 -22.42 21.31
C ALA A 468 -5.46 -22.77 22.77
N ASN A 469 -5.45 -24.06 23.10
CA ASN A 469 -5.60 -24.53 24.46
C ASN A 469 -4.20 -24.75 25.08
N PHE A 470 -3.66 -23.69 25.68
CA PHE A 470 -2.34 -23.71 26.30
C PHE A 470 -2.27 -24.66 27.51
N SER A 471 -3.32 -24.72 28.33
CA SER A 471 -3.36 -25.60 29.51
C SER A 471 -3.51 -27.08 29.12
N GLY A 472 -4.23 -27.37 28.04
CA GLY A 472 -4.39 -28.71 27.47
C GLY A 472 -3.31 -29.10 26.47
N ASN A 473 -2.32 -28.25 26.21
CA ASN A 473 -1.27 -28.44 25.20
C ASN A 473 -1.78 -28.87 23.81
N SER A 474 -2.95 -28.35 23.41
CA SER A 474 -3.62 -28.73 22.17
C SER A 474 -3.90 -27.49 21.33
N PHE A 475 -3.44 -27.50 20.09
CA PHE A 475 -3.52 -26.38 19.16
C PHE A 475 -4.19 -26.85 17.88
N VAL A 476 -5.18 -26.09 17.40
CA VAL A 476 -5.79 -26.33 16.10
C VAL A 476 -5.42 -25.18 15.18
N LEU A 477 -4.62 -25.49 14.17
CA LEU A 477 -4.21 -24.53 13.15
C LEU A 477 -5.12 -24.68 11.93
N ASN A 478 -5.63 -23.56 11.43
CA ASN A 478 -6.43 -23.45 10.23
C ASN A 478 -5.58 -22.85 9.10
N ILE A 479 -5.46 -23.61 8.02
CA ILE A 479 -4.64 -23.38 6.85
C ILE A 479 -5.55 -23.13 5.66
N LYS A 480 -5.49 -21.90 5.14
CA LYS A 480 -6.30 -21.45 4.01
C LYS A 480 -5.43 -20.88 2.91
N SER A 481 -5.85 -21.06 1.65
CA SER A 481 -5.30 -20.36 0.49
C SER A 481 -6.45 -19.67 -0.24
N ALA A 482 -6.32 -18.35 -0.48
CA ALA A 482 -7.40 -17.49 -0.98
C ALA A 482 -8.75 -17.63 -0.22
N GLY A 483 -8.70 -17.92 1.08
CA GLY A 483 -9.89 -18.09 1.93
C GLY A 483 -10.48 -19.51 1.95
N PHE A 484 -10.05 -20.40 1.06
CA PHE A 484 -10.49 -21.79 0.99
C PHE A 484 -9.56 -22.72 1.78
N PRO A 485 -10.09 -23.79 2.42
CA PRO A 485 -9.29 -24.74 3.20
C PRO A 485 -8.36 -25.58 2.31
N VAL A 486 -7.09 -25.67 2.68
CA VAL A 486 -6.13 -26.59 2.05
C VAL A 486 -6.38 -28.02 2.54
N SER A 487 -6.42 -29.03 1.68
CA SER A 487 -6.70 -30.43 2.06
C SER A 487 -5.85 -31.42 1.26
N GLY A 488 -5.55 -32.60 1.79
CA GLY A 488 -4.80 -33.64 1.04
C GLY A 488 -3.30 -33.37 0.90
N VAL A 489 -2.78 -32.33 1.58
CA VAL A 489 -1.36 -31.96 1.57
C VAL A 489 -0.67 -32.54 2.81
N TYR A 490 0.47 -33.20 2.62
CA TYR A 490 1.30 -33.67 3.73
C TYR A 490 2.02 -32.49 4.40
N TYR A 491 2.09 -32.50 5.72
CA TYR A 491 2.81 -31.50 6.51
C TYR A 491 3.73 -32.17 7.52
N ASN A 492 4.77 -31.44 7.90
CA ASN A 492 5.59 -31.69 9.07
C ASN A 492 5.60 -30.42 9.93
N ILE A 493 5.24 -30.51 11.19
CA ILE A 493 5.12 -29.38 12.11
C ILE A 493 5.96 -29.63 13.34
N SER A 494 6.64 -28.59 13.83
CA SER A 494 7.36 -28.62 15.10
C SER A 494 7.14 -27.32 15.86
N LEU A 495 7.27 -27.37 17.18
CA LEU A 495 7.18 -26.22 18.06
C LEU A 495 8.58 -25.88 18.60
N ASP A 496 9.09 -24.69 18.27
CA ASP A 496 10.44 -24.24 18.62
C ASP A 496 11.52 -25.27 18.25
N ASN A 497 11.36 -25.89 17.08
CA ASN A 497 12.17 -27.00 16.54
C ASN A 497 12.20 -28.25 17.45
N LYS A 498 11.20 -28.42 18.32
CA LYS A 498 10.97 -29.58 19.18
C LYS A 498 9.60 -30.19 18.88
N TYR A 499 9.38 -31.42 19.35
CA TYR A 499 8.08 -32.11 19.28
C TYR A 499 7.50 -32.27 17.85
N ALA A 500 8.33 -32.71 16.89
CA ALA A 500 7.90 -32.87 15.52
C ALA A 500 6.70 -33.84 15.37
N GLN A 501 5.72 -33.44 14.57
CA GLN A 501 4.56 -34.23 14.17
C GLN A 501 4.37 -34.11 12.66
N HIS A 502 3.85 -35.15 12.05
CA HIS A 502 3.53 -35.13 10.62
C HIS A 502 2.12 -35.67 10.41
N GLY A 503 1.52 -35.30 9.29
CA GLY A 503 0.18 -35.73 8.96
C GLY A 503 -0.25 -35.22 7.59
N MET A 504 -1.54 -35.35 7.32
CA MET A 504 -2.18 -34.81 6.14
C MET A 504 -3.22 -33.77 6.59
N ILE A 505 -3.23 -32.61 5.93
CA ILE A 505 -4.20 -31.56 6.24
C ILE A 505 -5.58 -32.02 5.78
N ASN A 506 -6.55 -31.99 6.69
CA ASN A 506 -7.94 -32.35 6.39
C ASN A 506 -8.84 -31.13 6.59
N ASN A 507 -9.49 -30.68 5.52
CA ASN A 507 -10.39 -29.52 5.53
C ASN A 507 -9.75 -28.26 6.16
N GLY A 508 -8.48 -28.01 5.82
CA GLY A 508 -7.72 -26.86 6.32
C GLY A 508 -7.25 -26.99 7.77
N ALA A 509 -7.53 -28.07 8.49
CA ALA A 509 -7.17 -28.19 9.90
C ALA A 509 -5.91 -29.05 10.11
N ILE A 510 -5.00 -28.55 10.96
CA ILE A 510 -3.93 -29.31 11.62
C ILE A 510 -4.24 -29.33 13.12
N THR A 511 -4.44 -30.51 13.67
CA THR A 511 -4.49 -30.71 15.12
C THR A 511 -3.10 -31.08 15.62
N TYR A 512 -2.53 -30.25 16.49
CA TYR A 512 -1.20 -30.44 17.05
C TYR A 512 -1.29 -30.52 18.57
N THR A 513 -0.89 -31.67 19.13
CA THR A 513 -1.02 -31.96 20.56
C THR A 513 0.33 -32.32 21.16
N LEU A 514 0.83 -31.58 22.16
CA LEU A 514 2.12 -31.93 22.77
C LEU A 514 2.02 -33.25 23.56
N PRO A 515 3.15 -33.95 23.77
CA PRO A 515 3.16 -35.16 24.60
C PRO A 515 2.56 -34.93 25.99
N LYS A 516 1.93 -35.97 26.55
CA LYS A 516 1.41 -35.92 27.92
C LYS A 516 2.57 -35.64 28.89
N GLY A 517 2.37 -34.71 29.82
CA GLY A 517 3.39 -34.30 30.80
C GLY A 517 4.23 -33.10 30.40
N THR A 518 4.04 -32.52 29.21
CA THR A 518 4.66 -31.22 28.86
C THR A 518 4.08 -30.10 29.75
N PRO A 519 4.92 -29.30 30.43
CA PRO A 519 4.43 -28.18 31.23
C PRO A 519 3.82 -27.10 30.33
N GLU A 520 2.89 -26.29 30.87
CA GLU A 520 2.34 -25.14 30.16
C GLU A 520 3.48 -24.18 29.78
N ILE A 521 3.58 -23.85 28.50
CA ILE A 521 4.63 -22.98 27.97
C ILE A 521 4.08 -21.56 27.91
N TYR A 522 4.75 -20.63 28.59
CA TYR A 522 4.47 -19.19 28.53
C TYR A 522 5.43 -18.49 27.55
N GLY A 523 4.97 -17.40 26.95
CA GLY A 523 5.74 -16.60 26.00
C GLY A 523 5.40 -16.89 24.54
N LYS A 524 6.35 -16.61 23.65
CA LYS A 524 6.19 -16.74 22.20
C LYS A 524 6.52 -18.18 21.76
N LEU A 525 5.52 -18.88 21.26
CA LEU A 525 5.55 -20.24 20.72
C LEU A 525 5.68 -20.18 19.21
N ASN A 526 6.76 -20.68 18.61
CA ASN A 526 6.95 -20.65 17.16
C ASN A 526 6.71 -22.03 16.56
N PHE A 527 5.64 -22.14 15.76
CA PHE A 527 5.37 -23.30 14.95
C PHE A 527 6.14 -23.19 13.63
N SER A 528 6.99 -24.17 13.35
CA SER A 528 7.65 -24.36 12.06
C SER A 528 6.92 -25.46 11.31
N ILE A 529 6.24 -25.11 10.21
CA ILE A 529 5.41 -26.01 9.41
C ILE A 529 6.05 -26.14 8.02
N SER A 530 6.48 -27.33 7.66
CA SER A 530 6.97 -27.68 6.33
C SER A 530 5.88 -28.40 5.55
N MET A 531 5.50 -27.86 4.39
CA MET A 531 4.54 -28.48 3.46
C MET A 531 4.81 -27.96 2.04
N LEU A 532 4.48 -28.74 1.00
CA LEU A 532 4.69 -28.36 -0.42
C LEU A 532 6.14 -27.92 -0.70
N SER A 533 7.12 -28.59 -0.06
CA SER A 533 8.55 -28.23 -0.14
C SER A 533 8.89 -26.80 0.32
N SER A 534 8.00 -26.15 1.08
CA SER A 534 8.15 -24.81 1.63
C SER A 534 8.03 -24.82 3.16
N ASN A 535 8.76 -23.92 3.81
CA ASN A 535 8.72 -23.76 5.26
C ASN A 535 7.94 -22.50 5.64
N PHE A 536 6.93 -22.67 6.48
CA PHE A 536 6.08 -21.63 7.03
C PHE A 536 6.35 -21.49 8.52
N THR A 537 6.34 -20.27 9.03
CA THR A 537 6.45 -20.00 10.46
C THR A 537 5.19 -19.30 10.96
N TYR A 538 4.68 -19.75 12.10
CA TYR A 538 3.52 -19.16 12.74
C TYR A 538 3.79 -19.01 14.24
N SER A 539 3.58 -17.82 14.78
CA SER A 539 3.86 -17.55 16.19
C SER A 539 2.58 -17.32 16.98
N LEU A 540 2.44 -18.03 18.09
CA LEU A 540 1.45 -17.76 19.13
C LEU A 540 2.11 -17.14 20.34
N VAL A 541 1.34 -16.37 21.11
CA VAL A 541 1.82 -15.78 22.37
C VAL A 541 0.88 -16.20 23.49
N ASN A 542 1.38 -17.03 24.40
CA ASN A 542 0.75 -17.25 25.69
C ASN A 542 1.26 -16.18 26.65
N LYS A 543 0.45 -15.16 26.95
CA LYS A 543 0.90 -14.10 27.86
C LYS A 543 1.08 -14.70 29.26
N PRO A 544 2.25 -14.51 29.91
CA PRO A 544 2.38 -14.92 31.29
C PRO A 544 1.33 -14.19 32.13
N ILE A 545 0.85 -14.84 33.18
CA ILE A 545 -0.01 -14.20 34.17
C ILE A 545 0.81 -13.06 34.79
N SER A 546 0.57 -11.83 34.33
CA SER A 546 1.23 -10.66 34.89
C SER A 546 0.57 -10.36 36.24
N ILE A 547 1.31 -10.56 37.33
CA ILE A 547 0.93 -10.01 38.62
C ILE A 547 1.13 -8.50 38.49
N THR A 548 0.04 -7.77 38.24
CA THR A 548 0.05 -6.31 38.25
C THR A 548 0.13 -5.85 39.70
N ILE A 549 1.34 -5.55 40.17
CA ILE A 549 1.55 -4.85 41.43
C ILE A 549 1.05 -3.42 41.22
N SER A 550 -0.06 -3.06 41.86
CA SER A 550 -0.63 -1.73 41.73
C SER A 550 0.20 -0.71 42.51
N GLY A 551 0.13 0.57 42.14
CA GLY A 551 0.79 1.64 42.91
C GLY A 551 0.39 1.63 44.39
N ARG A 552 -0.84 1.20 44.71
CA ARG A 552 -1.32 1.01 46.09
C ARG A 552 -0.56 -0.07 46.85
N ASP A 553 -0.17 -1.16 46.19
CA ASP A 553 0.58 -2.24 46.83
C ASP A 553 2.01 -1.77 47.17
N ILE A 554 2.59 -0.94 46.30
CA ILE A 554 3.88 -0.28 46.54
C ILE A 554 3.75 0.75 47.68
N ASP A 555 2.72 1.58 47.67
CA ASP A 555 2.44 2.57 48.71
C ASP A 555 2.24 1.88 50.08
N LEU A 556 1.55 0.76 50.11
CA LEU A 556 1.32 -0.02 51.33
C LEU A 556 2.63 -0.60 51.88
N VAL A 557 3.50 -1.13 51.01
CA VAL A 557 4.84 -1.59 51.43
C VAL A 557 5.68 -0.43 51.96
N ILE A 558 5.64 0.74 51.31
CA ILE A 558 6.36 1.94 51.77
C ILE A 558 5.84 2.40 53.13
N VAL A 559 4.51 2.50 53.30
CA VAL A 559 3.90 2.88 54.58
C VAL A 559 4.26 1.86 55.67
N LEU A 560 4.23 0.57 55.37
CA LEU A 560 4.59 -0.48 56.32
C LEU A 560 6.07 -0.37 56.77
N VAL A 561 6.98 -0.12 55.83
CA VAL A 561 8.39 0.13 56.13
C VAL A 561 8.57 1.39 56.97
N VAL A 562 7.86 2.48 56.65
CA VAL A 562 7.90 3.74 57.41
C VAL A 562 7.37 3.52 58.83
N VAL A 563 6.26 2.81 59.00
CA VAL A 563 5.68 2.51 60.33
C VAL A 563 6.62 1.65 61.15
N ILE A 564 7.21 0.61 60.57
CA ILE A 564 8.20 -0.23 61.27
C ILE A 564 9.42 0.60 61.69
N LEU A 565 9.92 1.48 60.81
CA LEU A 565 10.99 2.43 61.15
C LEU A 565 10.57 3.40 62.26
N LEU A 566 9.34 3.91 62.23
CA LEU A 566 8.82 4.83 63.24
C LEU A 566 8.70 4.15 64.61
N VAL A 567 8.18 2.92 64.65
CA VAL A 567 8.07 2.12 65.88
C VAL A 567 9.43 1.72 66.43
N THR A 568 10.41 1.43 65.57
CA THR A 568 11.77 1.06 66.02
C THR A 568 12.61 2.26 66.47
N VAL A 569 12.44 3.42 65.84
CA VAL A 569 13.18 4.66 66.18
C VAL A 569 12.54 5.41 67.35
N VAL A 570 11.20 5.44 67.44
CA VAL A 570 10.48 6.05 68.56
C VAL A 570 10.31 5.01 69.67
N ARG A 571 11.40 4.72 70.40
CA ARG A 571 11.28 4.11 71.72
C ARG A 571 10.54 5.09 72.63
N THR A 572 9.36 4.70 73.11
CA THR A 572 8.63 5.45 74.13
C THR A 572 9.53 5.62 75.36
N PRO A 573 9.76 6.86 75.83
CA PRO A 573 10.46 7.06 77.10
C PRO A 573 9.64 6.41 78.21
N ALA A 574 10.31 5.72 79.15
CA ALA A 574 9.66 5.13 80.31
C ALA A 574 8.90 6.25 81.05
N ARG A 575 7.57 6.13 81.09
CA ARG A 575 6.71 7.01 81.87
C ARG A 575 6.31 6.29 83.15
N ASP A 576 6.55 6.94 84.28
CA ASP A 576 5.87 6.61 85.53
C ASP A 576 4.42 7.08 85.40
N GLU A 577 3.47 6.14 85.49
CA GLU A 577 2.04 6.44 85.40
C GLU A 577 1.47 6.81 86.78
N PHE A 578 1.07 8.07 86.94
CA PHE A 578 0.14 8.50 87.97
C PHE A 578 -1.22 8.77 87.33
N TYR A 579 -2.28 8.13 87.83
CA TYR A 579 -3.64 8.31 87.35
C TYR A 579 -4.24 9.60 87.92
N ILE A 580 -4.52 10.58 87.06
CA ILE A 580 -5.35 11.74 87.36
C ILE A 580 -6.72 11.49 86.72
N ASP A 581 -7.75 11.45 87.56
CA ASP A 581 -9.14 11.22 87.18
C ASP A 581 -9.69 12.46 86.44
N ILE A 582 -9.98 12.33 85.14
CA ILE A 582 -10.51 13.42 84.30
C ILE A 582 -12.04 13.28 84.28
N PRO A 583 -12.82 14.28 84.75
CA PRO A 583 -14.27 14.19 84.74
C PRO A 583 -14.84 14.12 83.31
N ALA A 584 -15.90 13.33 83.14
CA ALA A 584 -16.55 13.06 81.87
C ALA A 584 -16.95 14.36 81.14
N MET A 585 -16.58 14.46 79.85
CA MET A 585 -17.00 15.58 79.01
C MET A 585 -18.54 15.64 78.93
N PRO A 586 -19.15 16.84 78.98
CA PRO A 586 -20.60 16.99 78.92
C PRO A 586 -21.15 16.43 77.61
N LYS A 587 -22.23 15.64 77.70
CA LYS A 587 -22.95 15.10 76.54
C LYS A 587 -23.41 16.26 75.65
N GLN A 588 -23.13 16.17 74.34
CA GLN A 588 -23.60 17.16 73.38
C GLN A 588 -25.13 17.17 73.36
N ASN A 589 -25.73 18.34 73.61
CA ASN A 589 -27.18 18.52 73.56
C ASN A 589 -27.66 18.41 72.12
N VAL A 590 -28.34 17.30 71.78
CA VAL A 590 -29.00 17.10 70.49
C VAL A 590 -30.38 17.77 70.55
N VAL A 591 -30.63 18.73 69.68
CA VAL A 591 -31.93 19.42 69.57
C VAL A 591 -32.60 19.00 68.27
N ASN A 592 -33.86 18.54 68.34
CA ASN A 592 -34.66 18.23 67.16
C ASN A 592 -35.12 19.52 66.48
N ILE A 593 -34.71 19.73 65.23
CA ILE A 593 -35.05 20.91 64.43
C ILE A 593 -35.95 20.46 63.28
N THR A 594 -37.12 21.08 63.15
CA THR A 594 -38.04 20.81 62.01
C THR A 594 -37.75 21.79 60.89
N LEU A 595 -37.40 21.28 59.71
CA LEU A 595 -37.10 22.09 58.51
C LEU A 595 -38.25 22.02 57.52
N LYS A 596 -38.62 23.15 56.92
CA LYS A 596 -39.63 23.17 55.86
C LYS A 596 -39.00 22.67 54.56
N ALA A 597 -39.69 21.77 53.85
CA ALA A 597 -39.20 21.20 52.58
C ALA A 597 -38.76 22.28 51.56
N ARG A 598 -39.54 23.36 51.43
CA ARG A 598 -39.22 24.50 50.54
C ARG A 598 -37.91 25.20 50.91
N GLU A 599 -37.60 25.31 52.20
CA GLU A 599 -36.37 25.96 52.66
C GLU A 599 -35.16 25.09 52.30
N VAL A 600 -35.26 23.77 52.48
CA VAL A 600 -34.20 22.82 52.11
C VAL A 600 -33.99 22.79 50.59
N VAL A 601 -35.07 22.71 49.80
CA VAL A 601 -34.97 22.72 48.33
C VAL A 601 -34.33 24.04 47.84
N SER A 602 -34.65 25.18 48.45
CA SER A 602 -34.04 26.47 48.08
C SER A 602 -32.52 26.54 48.32
N THR A 603 -31.96 25.67 49.17
CA THR A 603 -30.51 25.61 49.38
C THR A 603 -29.75 25.07 48.17
N PHE A 604 -30.40 24.24 47.33
CA PHE A 604 -29.84 23.75 46.09
C PHE A 604 -29.55 24.90 45.11
N ASP A 605 -30.51 25.83 44.99
CA ASP A 605 -30.37 27.02 44.16
C ASP A 605 -29.27 27.95 44.69
N LYS A 606 -29.24 28.17 46.02
CA LYS A 606 -28.22 29.02 46.65
C LYS A 606 -26.81 28.48 46.44
N LEU A 607 -26.60 27.18 46.57
CA LEU A 607 -25.29 26.57 46.35
C LEU A 607 -24.90 26.59 44.87
N ASN A 608 -25.83 26.28 43.96
CA ASN A 608 -25.56 26.39 42.52
C ASN A 608 -25.20 27.83 42.13
N SER A 609 -25.94 28.81 42.63
CA SER A 609 -25.61 30.23 42.43
C SER A 609 -24.22 30.59 42.97
N TYR A 610 -23.84 30.08 44.14
CA TYR A 610 -22.52 30.31 44.72
C TYR A 610 -21.40 29.74 43.83
N TYR A 611 -21.58 28.52 43.29
CA TYR A 611 -20.65 27.91 42.34
C TYR A 611 -20.76 28.44 40.91
N ARG A 612 -21.68 29.40 40.66
CA ARG A 612 -22.04 29.90 39.32
C ARG A 612 -22.45 28.77 38.37
N TRP A 613 -23.07 27.73 38.92
CA TRP A 613 -23.66 26.63 38.19
C TRP A 613 -25.15 26.87 37.97
N ARG A 614 -25.68 26.27 36.90
CA ARG A 614 -27.10 26.33 36.58
C ARG A 614 -27.62 24.90 36.44
N TYR A 615 -28.61 24.56 37.26
CA TYR A 615 -29.27 23.25 37.28
C TYR A 615 -28.30 22.06 37.45
N MET A 616 -27.21 22.25 38.18
CA MET A 616 -26.21 21.20 38.36
C MET A 616 -26.55 20.33 39.58
N PRO A 617 -26.74 19.00 39.41
CA PRO A 617 -27.00 18.09 40.52
C PRO A 617 -25.89 18.12 41.57
N LEU A 618 -26.30 17.94 42.83
CA LEU A 618 -25.42 18.04 43.99
C LEU A 618 -25.21 16.68 44.66
N SER A 619 -24.01 16.44 45.20
CA SER A 619 -23.72 15.28 46.06
C SER A 619 -24.23 15.49 47.49
N LYS A 620 -24.27 14.41 48.28
CA LYS A 620 -24.65 14.48 49.71
C LYS A 620 -23.76 15.46 50.50
N ASP A 621 -22.47 15.53 50.19
CA ASP A 621 -21.51 16.48 50.79
C ASP A 621 -21.85 17.93 50.48
N GLU A 622 -22.17 18.20 49.22
CA GLU A 622 -22.53 19.53 48.74
C GLU A 622 -23.84 19.98 49.41
N ILE A 623 -24.81 19.08 49.56
CA ILE A 623 -26.10 19.37 50.21
C ILE A 623 -25.92 19.60 51.72
N LYS A 624 -25.10 18.79 52.39
CA LYS A 624 -24.73 19.00 53.80
C LYS A 624 -24.15 20.40 54.01
N THR A 625 -23.21 20.78 53.15
CA THR A 625 -22.58 22.11 53.15
C THR A 625 -23.61 23.21 52.84
N ALA A 626 -24.51 22.97 51.87
CA ALA A 626 -25.55 23.92 51.49
C ALA A 626 -26.50 24.23 52.66
N VAL A 627 -26.95 23.20 53.37
CA VAL A 627 -27.83 23.35 54.54
C VAL A 627 -27.10 24.07 55.67
N ALA A 628 -25.87 23.66 55.99
CA ALA A 628 -25.09 24.29 57.06
C ALA A 628 -24.81 25.78 56.82
N ASN A 629 -24.59 26.16 55.57
CA ASN A 629 -24.27 27.54 55.22
C ASN A 629 -25.51 28.43 55.06
N ASN A 630 -26.67 27.86 54.69
CA ASN A 630 -27.84 28.66 54.26
C ASN A 630 -29.07 28.55 55.17
N LEU A 631 -29.14 27.57 56.07
CA LEU A 631 -30.24 27.43 57.01
C LEU A 631 -29.78 27.72 58.44
N ARG A 632 -30.56 28.54 59.14
CA ARG A 632 -30.35 28.91 60.54
C ARG A 632 -31.64 28.69 61.31
N ASN A 633 -31.54 28.06 62.48
CA ASN A 633 -32.64 27.99 63.43
C ASN A 633 -32.35 28.98 64.57
N ASN A 634 -33.23 29.97 64.78
CA ASN A 634 -33.01 31.05 65.75
C ASN A 634 -31.63 31.74 65.65
N GLY A 635 -31.11 31.91 64.43
CA GLY A 635 -29.80 32.54 64.16
C GLY A 635 -28.59 31.60 64.19
N ILE A 636 -28.74 30.37 64.66
CA ILE A 636 -27.66 29.38 64.80
C ILE A 636 -27.57 28.51 63.53
N PRO A 637 -26.37 28.31 62.93
CA PRO A 637 -26.21 27.46 61.75
C PRO A 637 -26.44 25.99 62.10
N ILE A 638 -27.07 25.26 61.18
CA ILE A 638 -27.46 23.86 61.41
C ILE A 638 -26.36 22.94 60.89
N SER A 639 -25.65 22.25 61.77
CA SER A 639 -24.70 21.21 61.36
C SER A 639 -25.40 19.86 61.27
N LEU A 640 -25.29 19.18 60.11
CA LEU A 640 -25.92 17.89 59.86
C LEU A 640 -24.88 16.77 59.79
N THR A 641 -25.23 15.58 60.28
CA THR A 641 -24.48 14.35 59.98
C THR A 641 -24.90 13.79 58.62
N TYR A 642 -24.12 12.88 58.05
CA TYR A 642 -24.46 12.21 56.78
C TYR A 642 -25.79 11.46 56.86
N SER A 643 -26.02 10.76 57.97
CA SER A 643 -27.28 10.03 58.20
C SER A 643 -28.48 10.98 58.21
N ASN A 644 -28.36 12.19 58.77
CA ASN A 644 -29.45 13.16 58.73
C ASN A 644 -29.73 13.67 57.31
N VAL A 645 -28.70 13.86 56.48
CA VAL A 645 -28.86 14.32 55.10
C VAL A 645 -29.57 13.26 54.25
N GLU A 646 -29.25 11.99 54.44
CA GLU A 646 -29.94 10.88 53.77
C GLU A 646 -31.42 10.86 54.11
N VAL A 647 -31.77 10.92 55.40
CA VAL A 647 -33.17 10.95 55.85
C VAL A 647 -33.94 12.14 55.25
N ILE A 648 -33.31 13.33 55.19
CA ILE A 648 -33.92 14.52 54.60
C ILE A 648 -34.15 14.33 53.09
N LEU A 649 -33.16 13.78 52.38
CA LEU A 649 -33.27 13.57 50.93
C LEU A 649 -34.31 12.51 50.59
N ASP A 650 -34.38 11.42 51.35
CA ASP A 650 -35.40 10.38 51.19
C ASP A 650 -36.80 10.95 51.39
N GLN A 651 -37.00 11.78 52.40
CA GLN A 651 -38.28 12.47 52.62
C GLN A 651 -38.64 13.42 51.47
N LEU A 652 -37.67 14.16 50.91
CA LEU A 652 -37.89 15.06 49.78
C LEU A 652 -38.14 14.32 48.45
N MET A 653 -37.49 13.17 48.24
CA MET A 653 -37.72 12.31 47.07
C MET A 653 -39.10 11.67 47.14
N ASN A 654 -39.48 11.12 48.30
CA ASN A 654 -40.79 10.52 48.51
C ASN A 654 -41.93 11.53 48.34
N ALA A 655 -41.70 12.79 48.72
CA ALA A 655 -42.64 13.89 48.49
C ALA A 655 -42.59 14.46 47.05
N GLY A 656 -41.70 13.95 46.19
CA GLY A 656 -41.59 14.33 44.78
C GLY A 656 -40.90 15.67 44.50
N TYR A 657 -40.22 16.27 45.49
CA TYR A 657 -39.53 17.54 45.34
C TYR A 657 -38.12 17.41 44.75
N VAL A 658 -37.48 16.25 44.93
CA VAL A 658 -36.11 15.97 44.49
C VAL A 658 -36.08 14.65 43.71
N VAL A 659 -35.22 14.58 42.69
CA VAL A 659 -34.93 13.38 41.91
C VAL A 659 -33.46 13.04 42.06
N SER A 660 -33.13 11.74 42.08
CA SER A 660 -31.75 11.26 42.23
C SER A 660 -31.32 10.34 41.08
N LEU A 661 -30.03 10.36 40.77
CA LEU A 661 -29.37 9.37 39.91
C LEU A 661 -27.87 9.31 40.29
N ASP A 662 -27.33 8.10 40.44
CA ASP A 662 -25.92 7.85 40.77
C ASP A 662 -25.39 8.70 41.94
N GLU A 663 -26.11 8.71 43.07
CA GLU A 663 -25.80 9.48 44.29
C GLU A 663 -25.77 11.01 44.13
N LEU A 664 -26.28 11.54 43.01
CA LEU A 664 -26.51 12.96 42.79
C LEU A 664 -27.99 13.29 42.89
N TYR A 665 -28.29 14.48 43.42
CA TYR A 665 -29.66 14.93 43.71
C TYR A 665 -29.92 16.28 43.06
N ALA A 666 -31.10 16.45 42.47
CA ALA A 666 -31.54 17.71 41.89
C ALA A 666 -33.03 17.96 42.20
N PRO A 667 -33.45 19.21 42.48
CA PRO A 667 -34.85 19.58 42.55
C PRO A 667 -35.58 19.23 41.26
N LYS A 668 -36.79 18.68 41.36
CA LYS A 668 -37.60 18.31 40.19
C LYS A 668 -37.87 19.50 39.26
N GLU A 669 -38.06 20.68 39.85
CA GLU A 669 -38.26 21.94 39.13
C GLU A 669 -37.10 22.29 38.17
N TRP A 670 -35.88 21.82 38.45
CA TRP A 670 -34.75 22.04 37.54
C TRP A 670 -34.84 21.22 36.27
N LEU A 671 -35.38 20.00 36.34
CA LEU A 671 -35.59 19.16 35.17
C LEU A 671 -36.65 19.82 34.27
N ASP A 672 -37.75 20.27 34.89
CA ASP A 672 -38.85 20.95 34.18
C ASP A 672 -38.38 22.25 33.51
N LYS A 673 -37.54 23.05 34.19
CA LYS A 673 -37.03 24.32 33.65
C LYS A 673 -35.87 24.19 32.68
N SER A 674 -35.04 23.16 32.81
CA SER A 674 -33.89 22.93 31.93
C SER A 674 -34.28 22.19 30.64
N GLY A 675 -35.42 21.49 30.63
CA GLY A 675 -35.84 20.65 29.51
C GLY A 675 -35.00 19.37 29.37
N HIS A 676 -34.17 19.05 30.36
CA HIS A 676 -33.28 17.89 30.37
C HIS A 676 -33.65 16.92 31.49
N ASP A 677 -33.43 15.63 31.25
CA ASP A 677 -33.64 14.60 32.25
C ASP A 677 -32.50 14.54 33.29
N MET A 678 -32.74 13.81 34.39
CA MET A 678 -31.75 13.67 35.46
C MET A 678 -30.45 13.02 34.96
N GLN A 679 -30.54 12.10 33.98
CA GLN A 679 -29.40 11.37 33.44
C GLN A 679 -28.45 12.29 32.67
N TYR A 680 -28.98 13.20 31.87
CA TYR A 680 -28.21 14.22 31.18
C TYR A 680 -27.48 15.13 32.17
N LEU A 681 -28.20 15.64 33.18
CA LEU A 681 -27.61 16.56 34.17
C LEU A 681 -26.53 15.87 35.03
N ALA A 682 -26.76 14.61 35.43
CA ALA A 682 -25.79 13.84 36.20
C ALA A 682 -24.53 13.50 35.38
N THR A 683 -24.69 13.14 34.10
CA THR A 683 -23.56 12.87 33.20
C THR A 683 -22.72 14.12 33.00
N PHE A 684 -23.36 15.28 32.84
CA PHE A 684 -22.65 16.55 32.70
C PHE A 684 -21.87 16.94 33.97
N LYS A 685 -22.44 16.72 35.17
CA LYS A 685 -21.72 16.90 36.45
C LYS A 685 -20.49 16.00 36.53
N LYS A 686 -20.63 14.71 36.19
CA LYS A 686 -19.53 13.74 36.23
C LYS A 686 -18.41 14.09 35.24
N LEU A 687 -18.75 14.46 34.01
CA LEU A 687 -17.78 14.93 33.01
C LEU A 687 -17.02 16.17 33.50
N ARG A 688 -17.73 17.13 34.09
CA ARG A 688 -17.10 18.31 34.66
C ARG A 688 -16.14 17.97 35.80
N MET A 689 -16.56 17.11 36.73
CA MET A 689 -15.69 16.66 37.83
C MET A 689 -14.45 15.93 37.31
N TRP A 690 -14.61 15.09 36.28
CA TRP A 690 -13.49 14.41 35.63
C TRP A 690 -12.52 15.42 35.00
N LEU A 691 -13.03 16.41 34.25
CA LEU A 691 -12.22 17.45 33.65
C LEU A 691 -11.49 18.31 34.69
N VAL A 692 -12.14 18.67 35.80
CA VAL A 692 -11.50 19.47 36.87
C VAL A 692 -10.42 18.66 37.59
N THR A 693 -10.68 17.37 37.89
CA THR A 693 -9.69 16.51 38.56
C THR A 693 -8.48 16.20 37.68
N HIS A 694 -8.64 16.14 36.35
CA HIS A 694 -7.56 15.84 35.40
C HIS A 694 -6.89 17.09 34.81
N ALA A 695 -7.42 18.29 35.03
CA ALA A 695 -6.78 19.56 34.63
C ALA A 695 -5.72 20.06 35.65
N PHE A 696 -5.63 19.42 36.83
CA PHE A 696 -4.64 19.72 37.87
C PHE A 696 -3.50 18.67 37.96
N LEU A 697 -3.37 17.81 36.94
CA LEU A 697 -2.22 16.94 36.66
C LEU A 697 -1.55 17.43 35.37
#